data_AF-A0A9P5T8D1-F1
#
_entry.id   AF-A0A9P5T8D1-F1
#
_cell.length_a   1.000
_cell.length_b   1.000
_cell.length_c   1.000
_cell.angle_alpha   90.00
_cell.angle_beta   90.00
_cell.angle_gamma   90.00
#
_symmetry.space_group_name_H-M   'P 1'
#
loop_
_entity.id
_entity.type
_entity.pdbx_description
1 polymer ?
#
loop_
_entity_poly.entity_id
_entity_poly.type
_entity_poly.pdbx_seq_one_letter_code
_entity_poly.pdbx_strand_id
1 'polypeptide(L)'
;MQPLDMDLNPPEQDTYEIPMPNTLDVNTPIPHPTVKDNQLVDIATVHRHIFPRNVHPPATEFKPPEPDTCLADTLQLACCLGLLSVSNHMDDMDILDPDTRTWLQLTKNDPDEQERLRALATDVVRAFKNDEIKDAKAVIEVVHLAPVLEKDEFRYLLKEFHSGIEHSTLLDIHQLEGLAQLIQGADKMYLDADDLVKILQLLSERLRGTHQQSTKRLYQLTLAVSHVLDAMVDAGVEGLDRETLHVPLTSYLEELKKSTDAYLVYQAAYAYQALLYVPDNESRLQAAFRRTRKVIQGVSGMVSAVKAIDFNGFMDGLRNIQQGLEGTSKVVRLFKSAYDGATSLSTSGQGFLEALKEGFSFNSKSAWYPALRGADAMIVGGNLPEFKKLVCEAPCRRDPAFQWGVCQRLGEVAGNASWDSETRRGAIAFLGEMYANDEEWGQQTSVKQWILGILMEISTRSGEMQFAETLFQELRTNGDAAKQELYRMCSENDRGPHLLMFAPASIGSPSLLDRVQERPDVEGHLRQLRRQRLKERGSAVYIPAQAKAGLQASDEARFALMERVEEFMDSNQAVFLLLGDSGAGKSTFNRELECTLWQKYKKKTGTIPLHINLPSIDKPEHDMISKQLRKAEFTESQILELKFHRRFILICDGYDESQQTHNLYTRNRLNEAGEWQAKMVISCRSEYLGVDYRDRFQPGDRNHRSEVSLFQEAVMTPFSLSQVQNYIDQYVSVYRPLWEADQYKKALELIPSLKELVKNPFLMSLSLEVLPRMMDPGQNFSTTHITRVELYDQFIEHWLERGKKRLGEKNLSSQARAAFENLTGEGFIQNGVHFLKNLCAAIYRNQGGQPIVGYSRYKDEESWKTEFFGREEEKQLLREACPLIRNGSQYRFIHRSLLDYGVALAIFDPQELKERKPLQPLARQMSTISVMSSDEQDPVEEMPIVIEQAPEFSSPLAWRSFVNEPSILQFLEERVQKEPWFKQHLLNYINQSKNDKKWRIAASNAITILVRAGVQFKNSDLRGIRVPFADLSYGMFDSAQFQEADLRHVDFRGAWLRQADLSDAQMTSAQFGELPLLQQDDSVIMCVYSPDGTTIAAGLDNYKI
;
A
#
# COMPACT_ATOMS: atom_id res chain seq x y z
N MET A 1 49.86 -25.10 -5.80
CA MET A 1 50.37 -25.97 -4.70
C MET A 1 49.72 -27.33 -4.87
N GLN A 2 50.52 -28.40 -4.74
CA GLN A 2 50.15 -29.81 -4.93
C GLN A 2 49.18 -30.36 -3.84
N PRO A 3 48.57 -31.54 -4.06
CA PRO A 3 47.18 -31.87 -3.74
C PRO A 3 47.04 -32.84 -2.55
N LEU A 4 45.80 -33.15 -2.16
CA LEU A 4 45.45 -34.40 -1.48
C LEU A 4 44.04 -34.85 -1.89
N ASP A 5 43.95 -36.16 -2.07
CA ASP A 5 42.95 -36.91 -2.83
C ASP A 5 41.55 -37.01 -2.20
N MET A 6 40.62 -37.30 -3.11
CA MET A 6 39.22 -37.69 -2.90
C MET A 6 39.10 -39.05 -2.19
N ASP A 7 38.06 -39.18 -1.37
CA ASP A 7 37.29 -40.43 -1.30
C ASP A 7 35.79 -40.13 -1.34
N LEU A 8 35.08 -41.06 -1.98
CA LEU A 8 33.86 -40.90 -2.75
C LEU A 8 32.54 -41.00 -1.95
N ASN A 9 31.53 -40.27 -2.46
CA ASN A 9 30.12 -40.69 -2.68
C ASN A 9 29.03 -40.47 -1.59
N PRO A 10 27.73 -40.36 -1.97
CA PRO A 10 26.93 -39.12 -1.88
C PRO A 10 25.67 -39.24 -0.96
N PRO A 11 24.85 -38.17 -0.80
CA PRO A 11 23.64 -38.20 0.03
C PRO A 11 22.36 -38.41 -0.79
N GLU A 12 21.54 -39.38 -0.38
CA GLU A 12 20.11 -39.53 -0.74
C GLU A 12 19.31 -39.33 0.57
N GLN A 13 18.46 -38.30 0.64
CA GLN A 13 17.00 -38.39 0.50
C GLN A 13 16.38 -39.53 1.30
N ASP A 14 15.62 -39.20 2.35
CA ASP A 14 14.45 -40.00 2.68
C ASP A 14 13.33 -39.20 3.38
N THR A 15 12.14 -39.61 2.98
CA THR A 15 10.80 -39.05 3.15
C THR A 15 10.15 -39.38 4.50
N TYR A 16 9.17 -38.54 4.84
CA TYR A 16 8.17 -38.70 5.89
C TYR A 16 7.41 -40.03 5.82
N GLU A 17 7.21 -40.68 6.98
CA GLU A 17 5.96 -41.40 7.28
C GLU A 17 5.74 -41.58 8.79
N ILE A 18 4.47 -41.43 9.20
CA ILE A 18 3.94 -41.43 10.57
C ILE A 18 3.64 -42.88 11.02
N PRO A 19 3.79 -43.22 12.31
CA PRO A 19 2.67 -43.89 12.97
C PRO A 19 2.43 -43.50 14.45
N MET A 20 1.16 -43.33 14.81
CA MET A 20 0.61 -43.52 16.17
C MET A 20 0.17 -45.01 16.33
N PRO A 21 -0.39 -45.44 17.48
CA PRO A 21 0.17 -45.64 18.82
C PRO A 21 -0.03 -47.11 19.28
N ASN A 22 0.67 -47.61 20.33
CA ASN A 22 0.11 -48.65 21.22
C ASN A 22 0.95 -48.99 22.47
N THR A 23 0.20 -49.18 23.57
CA THR A 23 0.39 -50.10 24.70
C THR A 23 1.50 -49.89 25.75
N LEU A 24 1.03 -49.46 26.95
CA LEU A 24 1.40 -49.83 28.33
C LEU A 24 2.50 -50.87 28.57
N ASP A 25 3.52 -50.54 29.39
CA ASP A 25 3.80 -51.15 30.71
C ASP A 25 4.97 -50.37 31.39
N VAL A 26 4.75 -49.70 32.52
CA VAL A 26 4.98 -50.15 33.92
C VAL A 26 6.45 -50.38 34.30
N ASN A 27 6.86 -49.67 35.36
CA ASN A 27 8.10 -49.74 36.14
C ASN A 27 9.31 -48.93 35.69
N THR A 28 9.39 -47.68 36.16
CA THR A 28 10.63 -47.13 36.75
C THR A 28 10.30 -45.92 37.65
N PRO A 29 10.85 -45.84 38.87
CA PRO A 29 10.44 -44.83 39.85
C PRO A 29 11.11 -43.47 39.54
N ILE A 30 10.28 -42.46 39.31
CA ILE A 30 10.70 -41.06 39.16
C ILE A 30 10.85 -40.46 40.57
N PRO A 31 11.95 -39.76 40.87
CA PRO A 31 12.24 -39.23 42.20
C PRO A 31 11.24 -38.15 42.61
N HIS A 32 10.73 -38.28 43.84
CA HIS A 32 9.92 -37.28 44.53
C HIS A 32 10.63 -35.91 44.56
N PRO A 33 9.97 -34.82 44.15
CA PRO A 33 10.43 -33.49 44.52
C PRO A 33 10.23 -33.34 46.02
N THR A 34 11.35 -33.15 46.70
CA THR A 34 11.43 -32.83 48.12
C THR A 34 10.66 -31.57 48.41
N VAL A 35 9.64 -31.73 49.26
CA VAL A 35 8.98 -30.65 50.01
C VAL A 35 10.08 -29.87 50.74
N LYS A 36 10.41 -28.67 50.26
CA LYS A 36 11.13 -27.67 51.02
C LYS A 36 10.14 -26.61 51.46
N ASP A 37 10.07 -26.48 52.78
CA ASP A 37 9.56 -25.35 53.55
C ASP A 37 8.05 -25.04 53.49
N ASN A 38 7.26 -25.95 54.09
CA ASN A 38 6.11 -25.53 54.89
C ASN A 38 6.63 -24.89 56.19
N GLN A 39 7.10 -23.64 56.12
CA GLN A 39 7.13 -22.78 57.30
C GLN A 39 5.72 -22.20 57.44
N LEU A 40 5.05 -22.51 58.54
CA LEU A 40 3.86 -21.78 58.99
C LEU A 40 4.18 -20.29 58.93
N VAL A 41 3.36 -19.50 58.25
CA VAL A 41 3.55 -18.05 58.20
C VAL A 41 3.11 -17.51 59.55
N ASP A 42 4.06 -17.29 60.45
CA ASP A 42 3.77 -16.65 61.72
C ASP A 42 3.35 -15.20 61.44
N ILE A 43 2.06 -14.90 61.64
CA ILE A 43 1.41 -13.60 61.39
C ILE A 43 2.19 -12.47 62.10
N ALA A 44 2.89 -12.77 63.20
CA ALA A 44 3.74 -11.80 63.91
C ALA A 44 5.01 -11.39 63.13
N THR A 45 5.56 -12.26 62.27
CA THR A 45 6.74 -11.97 61.43
C THR A 45 6.41 -11.25 60.11
N VAL A 46 5.16 -11.35 59.63
CA VAL A 46 4.69 -10.73 58.38
C VAL A 46 4.71 -9.19 58.46
N HIS A 47 4.51 -8.61 59.65
CA HIS A 47 4.50 -7.17 59.90
C HIS A 47 5.74 -6.41 59.37
N ARG A 48 6.91 -7.06 59.29
CA ARG A 48 8.18 -6.40 58.94
C ARG A 48 8.46 -6.29 57.43
N HIS A 49 7.63 -6.88 56.55
CA HIS A 49 7.94 -6.98 55.11
C HIS A 49 6.79 -6.53 54.17
N ILE A 50 5.72 -5.91 54.68
CA ILE A 50 4.64 -5.36 53.83
C ILE A 50 5.12 -4.07 53.15
N PHE A 51 5.19 -4.09 51.82
CA PHE A 51 5.63 -3.02 50.91
C PHE A 51 7.02 -2.45 51.28
N PRO A 52 8.11 -3.20 51.04
CA PRO A 52 9.45 -2.83 51.47
C PRO A 52 10.11 -1.75 50.59
N ARG A 53 9.63 -1.56 49.36
CA ARG A 53 10.19 -0.64 48.36
C ARG A 53 9.10 -0.03 47.49
N ASN A 54 9.45 1.05 46.80
CA ASN A 54 8.62 1.60 45.73
C ASN A 54 8.70 0.70 44.49
N VAL A 55 7.56 0.45 43.85
CA VAL A 55 7.43 -0.39 42.65
C VAL A 55 6.41 0.29 41.74
N HIS A 56 6.68 0.37 40.44
CA HIS A 56 5.72 0.89 39.45
C HIS A 56 5.20 -0.25 38.55
N PRO A 57 3.89 -0.29 38.24
CA PRO A 57 3.34 -1.25 37.27
C PRO A 57 3.48 -0.71 35.83
N PRO A 58 3.74 -1.57 34.81
CA PRO A 58 3.93 -3.02 34.89
C PRO A 58 5.38 -3.44 35.21
N ALA A 59 5.55 -4.43 36.09
CA ALA A 59 6.84 -4.96 36.55
C ALA A 59 7.32 -6.22 35.77
N THR A 60 6.67 -6.56 34.65
CA THR A 60 7.03 -7.73 33.82
C THR A 60 8.40 -7.59 33.18
N GLU A 61 9.21 -8.66 33.17
CA GLU A 61 10.44 -8.73 32.35
C GLU A 61 10.08 -8.58 30.87
N PHE A 62 10.27 -7.37 30.33
CA PHE A 62 10.06 -7.05 28.93
C PHE A 62 11.17 -7.69 28.09
N LYS A 63 10.80 -8.55 27.13
CA LYS A 63 11.72 -8.97 26.06
C LYS A 63 11.50 -8.09 24.83
N PRO A 64 12.48 -7.27 24.44
CA PRO A 64 12.35 -6.42 23.26
C PRO A 64 12.18 -7.27 21.99
N PRO A 65 11.20 -6.96 21.12
CA PRO A 65 11.05 -7.64 19.84
C PRO A 65 12.16 -7.21 18.87
N GLU A 66 12.59 -8.11 17.98
CA GLU A 66 13.46 -7.72 16.87
C GLU A 66 12.71 -6.74 15.94
N PRO A 67 13.41 -5.76 15.33
CA PRO A 67 12.80 -4.87 14.34
C PRO A 67 12.08 -5.66 13.24
N ASP A 68 10.94 -5.15 12.76
CA ASP A 68 10.09 -5.78 11.73
C ASP A 68 9.40 -7.11 12.13
N THR A 69 9.51 -7.57 13.38
CA THR A 69 8.81 -8.79 13.82
C THR A 69 7.38 -8.53 14.31
N CYS A 70 6.56 -9.60 14.29
CA CYS A 70 5.24 -9.60 14.93
C CYS A 70 5.38 -9.49 16.44
N LEU A 71 4.38 -8.87 17.06
CA LEU A 71 4.32 -8.67 18.50
C LEU A 71 3.54 -9.85 19.09
N ALA A 72 3.87 -10.22 20.33
CA ALA A 72 3.23 -11.36 20.99
C ALA A 72 1.84 -11.01 21.53
N ASP A 73 1.66 -9.79 22.05
CA ASP A 73 0.41 -9.31 22.61
C ASP A 73 0.33 -7.77 22.65
N THR A 74 -0.88 -7.26 22.94
CA THR A 74 -1.16 -5.81 23.04
C THR A 74 -0.42 -5.15 24.20
N LEU A 75 -0.02 -5.91 25.23
CA LEU A 75 0.78 -5.43 26.35
C LEU A 75 2.21 -5.11 25.91
N GLN A 76 2.81 -5.96 25.06
CA GLN A 76 4.12 -5.73 24.47
C GLN A 76 4.11 -4.47 23.60
N LEU A 77 3.05 -4.24 22.81
CA LEU A 77 2.86 -3.00 22.04
C LEU A 77 2.77 -1.77 22.95
N ALA A 78 1.99 -1.85 24.02
CA ALA A 78 1.84 -0.77 24.98
C ALA A 78 3.18 -0.44 25.68
N CYS A 79 3.93 -1.46 26.10
CA CYS A 79 5.27 -1.29 26.67
C CYS A 79 6.26 -0.66 25.69
N CYS A 80 6.28 -1.09 24.41
CA CYS A 80 7.15 -0.50 23.38
C CYS A 80 6.87 1.00 23.19
N LEU A 81 5.59 1.39 23.12
CA LEU A 81 5.19 2.78 22.97
C LEU A 81 5.45 3.61 24.25
N GLY A 82 5.27 3.02 25.42
CA GLY A 82 5.60 3.64 26.71
C GLY A 82 7.10 3.92 26.87
N LEU A 83 7.96 2.98 26.47
CA LEU A 83 9.41 3.19 26.49
C LEU A 83 9.83 4.34 25.54
N LEU A 84 9.16 4.48 24.40
CA LEU A 84 9.39 5.58 23.47
C LEU A 84 8.95 6.93 24.05
N SER A 85 7.92 7.00 24.90
CA SER A 85 7.41 8.25 25.48
C SER A 85 8.18 8.75 26.71
N VAL A 86 8.68 7.85 27.58
CA VAL A 86 9.40 8.19 28.83
C VAL A 86 10.79 8.77 28.57
N SER A 87 11.40 8.41 27.45
CA SER A 87 12.83 8.56 27.19
C SER A 87 13.34 9.97 26.80
N ASN A 88 12.64 11.04 27.23
CA ASN A 88 13.08 12.43 27.08
C ASN A 88 13.95 12.94 28.25
N HIS A 89 14.09 12.17 29.34
CA HIS A 89 14.91 12.51 30.50
C HIS A 89 16.10 11.54 30.66
N MET A 90 17.32 12.07 30.81
CA MET A 90 18.56 11.27 30.85
C MET A 90 18.71 10.43 32.13
N ASP A 91 18.02 10.78 33.22
CA ASP A 91 18.17 10.14 34.53
C ASP A 91 17.45 8.77 34.64
N ASP A 92 16.49 8.48 33.76
CA ASP A 92 15.71 7.21 33.79
C ASP A 92 16.39 6.05 33.03
N MET A 93 17.48 6.32 32.30
CA MET A 93 18.18 5.32 31.47
C MET A 93 19.02 4.34 32.30
N ASP A 94 19.36 4.66 33.55
CA ASP A 94 20.20 3.83 34.40
C ASP A 94 19.45 2.69 35.12
N ILE A 95 18.11 2.69 35.04
CA ILE A 95 17.23 1.70 35.68
C ILE A 95 16.91 0.51 34.75
N LEU A 96 17.05 0.69 33.43
CA LEU A 96 16.67 -0.30 32.42
C LEU A 96 17.74 -1.40 32.24
N ASP A 97 17.34 -2.62 31.87
CA ASP A 97 18.29 -3.69 31.55
C ASP A 97 19.08 -3.39 30.24
N PRO A 98 20.25 -4.05 30.01
CA PRO A 98 21.10 -3.79 28.86
C PRO A 98 20.44 -4.05 27.48
N ASP A 99 19.55 -5.03 27.41
CA ASP A 99 18.91 -5.45 26.14
C ASP A 99 17.84 -4.42 25.74
N THR A 100 17.04 -3.95 26.70
CA THR A 100 16.05 -2.89 26.54
C THR A 100 16.69 -1.55 26.17
N ARG A 101 17.86 -1.21 26.74
CA ARG A 101 18.63 -0.01 26.35
C ARG A 101 19.09 -0.08 24.90
N THR A 102 19.59 -1.24 24.48
CA THR A 102 20.10 -1.45 23.12
C THR A 102 18.96 -1.36 22.10
N TRP A 103 17.83 -2.01 22.38
CA TRP A 103 16.63 -1.93 21.55
C TRP A 103 16.09 -0.49 21.43
N LEU A 104 16.04 0.25 22.53
CA LEU A 104 15.56 1.63 22.54
C LEU A 104 16.45 2.56 21.70
N GLN A 105 17.77 2.39 21.75
CA GLN A 105 18.70 3.16 20.91
C GLN A 105 18.52 2.87 19.42
N LEU A 106 18.34 1.60 19.05
CA LEU A 106 18.11 1.20 17.66
C LEU A 106 16.78 1.75 17.14
N THR A 107 15.70 1.56 17.91
CA THR A 107 14.34 1.97 17.53
C THR A 107 14.19 3.49 17.50
N LYS A 108 14.87 4.24 18.37
CA LYS A 108 14.91 5.71 18.31
C LYS A 108 15.58 6.26 17.05
N ASN A 109 16.56 5.55 16.52
CA ASN A 109 17.27 5.94 15.31
C ASN A 109 16.55 5.48 14.03
N ASP A 110 15.47 4.69 14.15
CA ASP A 110 14.65 4.21 13.05
C ASP A 110 13.26 4.90 13.06
N PRO A 111 13.05 5.97 12.28
CA PRO A 111 11.75 6.64 12.19
C PRO A 111 10.67 5.75 11.55
N ASP A 112 11.05 4.77 10.74
CA ASP A 112 10.11 3.87 10.07
C ASP A 112 9.50 2.87 11.05
N GLU A 113 10.28 2.39 12.02
CA GLU A 113 9.84 1.47 13.07
C GLU A 113 8.97 2.16 14.12
N GLN A 114 9.31 3.40 14.51
CA GLN A 114 8.46 4.21 15.39
C GLN A 114 7.07 4.44 14.77
N GLU A 115 7.03 4.74 13.47
CA GLU A 115 5.79 4.92 12.74
C GLU A 115 5.01 3.60 12.60
N ARG A 116 5.69 2.45 12.49
CA ARG A 116 5.04 1.13 12.46
C ARG A 116 4.30 0.85 13.77
N LEU A 117 4.96 1.05 14.92
CA LEU A 117 4.39 0.80 16.24
C LEU A 117 3.18 1.72 16.52
N ARG A 118 3.27 3.01 16.19
CA ARG A 118 2.14 3.96 16.33
C ARG A 118 0.97 3.61 15.41
N ALA A 119 1.27 3.25 14.16
CA ALA A 119 0.27 2.80 13.20
C ALA A 119 -0.49 1.57 13.71
N LEU A 120 0.24 0.59 14.27
CA LEU A 120 -0.34 -0.64 14.80
C LEU A 120 -1.31 -0.36 15.95
N ALA A 121 -0.94 0.53 16.88
CA ALA A 121 -1.82 0.97 17.96
C ALA A 121 -3.11 1.63 17.42
N THR A 122 -2.98 2.49 16.41
CA THR A 122 -4.14 3.14 15.78
C THR A 122 -5.04 2.11 15.07
N ASP A 123 -4.44 1.10 14.45
CA ASP A 123 -5.15 0.04 13.73
C ASP A 123 -5.92 -0.87 14.71
N VAL A 124 -5.38 -1.15 15.90
CA VAL A 124 -6.07 -1.85 17.01
C VAL A 124 -7.30 -1.08 17.49
N VAL A 125 -7.18 0.24 17.71
CA VAL A 125 -8.32 1.11 18.09
C VAL A 125 -9.41 1.09 17.01
N ARG A 126 -9.02 1.09 15.72
CA ARG A 126 -9.97 0.98 14.61
C ARG A 126 -10.60 -0.41 14.51
N ALA A 127 -9.87 -1.49 14.79
CA ALA A 127 -10.42 -2.83 14.83
C ALA A 127 -11.49 -2.95 15.92
N PHE A 128 -11.26 -2.37 17.10
CA PHE A 128 -12.23 -2.33 18.20
C PHE A 128 -13.53 -1.61 17.83
N LYS A 129 -13.45 -0.54 17.01
CA LYS A 129 -14.63 0.15 16.49
C LYS A 129 -15.49 -0.75 15.60
N ASN A 130 -14.85 -1.48 14.70
CA ASN A 130 -15.52 -2.30 13.70
C ASN A 130 -16.02 -3.63 14.28
N ASP A 131 -15.68 -3.93 15.53
CA ASP A 131 -16.16 -5.12 16.22
C ASP A 131 -17.61 -4.93 16.65
N GLU A 132 -18.52 -5.74 16.10
CA GLU A 132 -19.94 -5.69 16.45
C GLU A 132 -20.19 -6.15 17.89
N ILE A 133 -19.32 -7.03 18.42
CA ILE A 133 -19.40 -7.57 19.78
C ILE A 133 -18.12 -7.20 20.53
N LYS A 134 -18.20 -6.14 21.33
CA LYS A 134 -17.09 -5.66 22.17
C LYS A 134 -16.95 -6.55 23.42
N ASP A 135 -16.43 -7.76 23.23
CA ASP A 135 -16.21 -8.72 24.31
C ASP A 135 -15.20 -8.21 25.36
N ALA A 136 -15.11 -8.91 26.49
CA ALA A 136 -14.22 -8.53 27.59
C ALA A 136 -12.75 -8.44 27.14
N LYS A 137 -12.32 -9.31 26.22
CA LYS A 137 -10.93 -9.37 25.72
C LYS A 137 -10.61 -8.12 24.88
N ALA A 138 -11.48 -7.78 23.94
CA ALA A 138 -11.33 -6.61 23.09
C ALA A 138 -11.30 -5.30 23.90
N VAL A 139 -12.16 -5.20 24.93
CA VAL A 139 -12.18 -4.06 25.86
C VAL A 139 -10.87 -3.96 26.64
N ILE A 140 -10.37 -5.07 27.19
CA ILE A 140 -9.11 -5.11 27.94
C ILE A 140 -7.94 -4.65 27.07
N GLU A 141 -7.86 -5.11 25.82
CA GLU A 141 -6.75 -4.77 24.92
C GLU A 141 -6.67 -3.26 24.63
N VAL A 142 -7.81 -2.61 24.32
CA VAL A 142 -7.81 -1.16 24.07
C VAL A 142 -7.60 -0.33 25.34
N VAL A 143 -8.04 -0.83 26.51
CA VAL A 143 -7.78 -0.18 27.80
C VAL A 143 -6.28 -0.22 28.14
N HIS A 144 -5.59 -1.33 27.90
CA HIS A 144 -4.14 -1.42 28.13
C HIS A 144 -3.34 -0.50 27.21
N LEU A 145 -3.84 -0.25 26.00
CA LEU A 145 -3.21 0.64 25.03
C LEU A 145 -3.47 2.12 25.35
N ALA A 146 -4.58 2.44 26.01
CA ALA A 146 -5.04 3.81 26.21
C ALA A 146 -4.03 4.79 26.82
N PRO A 147 -3.22 4.43 27.84
CA PRO A 147 -2.25 5.36 28.46
C PRO A 147 -1.13 5.80 27.51
N VAL A 148 -0.88 5.05 26.43
CA VAL A 148 0.20 5.32 25.47
C VAL A 148 -0.30 5.83 24.12
N LEU A 149 -1.62 6.03 23.98
CA LEU A 149 -2.21 6.62 22.78
C LEU A 149 -1.92 8.12 22.70
N GLU A 150 -1.85 8.62 21.47
CA GLU A 150 -1.88 10.06 21.22
C GLU A 150 -3.27 10.64 21.55
N LYS A 151 -3.33 11.96 21.80
CA LYS A 151 -4.53 12.64 22.31
C LYS A 151 -5.76 12.40 21.43
N ASP A 152 -5.60 12.46 20.11
CA ASP A 152 -6.72 12.34 19.17
C ASP A 152 -7.28 10.91 19.15
N GLU A 153 -6.41 9.91 19.16
CA GLU A 153 -6.71 8.49 19.20
C GLU A 153 -7.35 8.08 20.52
N PHE A 154 -6.86 8.61 21.65
CA PHE A 154 -7.48 8.42 22.96
C PHE A 154 -8.90 8.99 22.99
N ARG A 155 -9.10 10.22 22.51
CA ARG A 155 -10.43 10.85 22.46
C ARG A 155 -11.37 10.14 21.52
N TYR A 156 -10.83 9.62 20.41
CA TYR A 156 -11.58 8.77 19.50
C TYR A 156 -12.09 7.52 20.23
N LEU A 157 -11.22 6.81 20.95
CA LEU A 157 -11.58 5.64 21.75
C LEU A 157 -12.64 5.98 22.82
N LEU A 158 -12.46 7.08 23.57
CA LEU A 158 -13.42 7.54 24.58
C LEU A 158 -14.83 7.77 24.00
N LYS A 159 -14.90 8.37 22.80
CA LYS A 159 -16.17 8.60 22.09
C LYS A 159 -16.85 7.29 21.68
N GLU A 160 -16.08 6.26 21.31
CA GLU A 160 -16.62 4.95 20.97
C GLU A 160 -17.22 4.21 22.18
N PHE A 161 -16.64 4.38 23.38
CA PHE A 161 -17.23 3.88 24.63
C PHE A 161 -18.49 4.66 25.02
N HIS A 162 -18.48 5.99 24.90
CA HIS A 162 -19.66 6.82 25.10
C HIS A 162 -20.83 6.39 24.20
N SER A 163 -20.57 6.29 22.89
CA SER A 163 -21.57 5.88 21.90
C SER A 163 -22.10 4.47 22.16
N GLY A 164 -21.23 3.53 22.54
CA GLY A 164 -21.62 2.16 22.90
C GLY A 164 -22.61 2.11 24.05
N ILE A 165 -22.37 2.89 25.11
CA ILE A 165 -23.26 2.97 26.28
C ILE A 165 -24.56 3.71 25.91
N GLU A 166 -24.50 4.77 25.11
CA GLU A 166 -25.66 5.55 24.68
C GLU A 166 -26.66 4.73 23.86
N HIS A 167 -26.19 3.98 22.86
CA HIS A 167 -27.04 3.27 21.91
C HIS A 167 -27.40 1.82 22.31
N SER A 168 -26.81 1.28 23.39
CA SER A 168 -27.07 -0.11 23.82
C SER A 168 -28.50 -0.31 24.36
N THR A 169 -29.21 -1.34 23.88
CA THR A 169 -30.53 -1.72 24.41
C THR A 169 -30.42 -2.42 25.77
N LEU A 170 -29.38 -3.24 25.94
CA LEU A 170 -28.96 -3.85 27.20
C LEU A 170 -27.57 -3.33 27.55
N LEU A 171 -27.43 -2.81 28.76
CA LEU A 171 -26.19 -2.25 29.26
C LEU A 171 -25.10 -3.35 29.36
N ASP A 172 -24.04 -3.21 28.57
CA ASP A 172 -22.89 -4.13 28.59
C ASP A 172 -21.99 -3.81 29.78
N ILE A 173 -21.77 -4.81 30.64
CA ILE A 173 -20.98 -4.67 31.86
C ILE A 173 -19.51 -4.39 31.52
N HIS A 174 -18.97 -5.00 30.45
CA HIS A 174 -17.56 -4.84 30.08
C HIS A 174 -17.27 -3.45 29.51
N GLN A 175 -18.20 -2.86 28.77
CA GLN A 175 -18.03 -1.50 28.27
C GLN A 175 -18.05 -0.45 29.39
N LEU A 176 -18.85 -0.66 30.44
CA LEU A 176 -18.82 0.20 31.62
C LEU A 176 -17.51 0.06 32.38
N GLU A 177 -17.05 -1.18 32.58
CA GLU A 177 -15.77 -1.48 33.23
C GLU A 177 -14.61 -0.82 32.44
N GLY A 178 -14.60 -0.98 31.12
CA GLY A 178 -13.60 -0.37 30.24
C GLY A 178 -13.64 1.16 30.21
N LEU A 179 -14.84 1.78 30.17
CA LEU A 179 -14.97 3.24 30.27
C LEU A 179 -14.39 3.74 31.60
N ALA A 180 -14.70 3.07 32.70
CA ALA A 180 -14.22 3.45 34.02
C ALA A 180 -12.69 3.37 34.11
N GLN A 181 -12.09 2.33 33.51
CA GLN A 181 -10.63 2.17 33.43
C GLN A 181 -9.96 3.19 32.49
N LEU A 182 -10.59 3.51 31.35
CA LEU A 182 -10.11 4.55 30.42
C LEU A 182 -10.05 5.91 31.09
N ILE A 183 -11.07 6.28 31.87
CA ILE A 183 -11.13 7.55 32.58
C ILE A 183 -10.09 7.59 33.71
N GLN A 184 -9.91 6.48 34.44
CA GLN A 184 -8.93 6.37 35.51
C GLN A 184 -7.47 6.42 35.00
N GLY A 185 -7.20 5.84 33.83
CA GLY A 185 -5.87 5.78 33.22
C GLY A 185 -5.54 6.94 32.28
N ALA A 186 -6.43 7.93 32.12
CA ALA A 186 -6.24 9.02 31.18
C ALA A 186 -5.18 10.04 31.64
N ASP A 187 -4.42 10.60 30.70
CA ASP A 187 -3.65 11.81 30.97
C ASP A 187 -4.62 12.98 31.26
N LYS A 188 -4.28 13.80 32.27
CA LYS A 188 -5.07 14.97 32.69
C LYS A 188 -5.29 15.97 31.56
N MET A 189 -4.43 16.01 30.53
CA MET A 189 -4.60 16.88 29.37
C MET A 189 -5.51 16.32 28.27
N TYR A 190 -5.95 15.06 28.38
CA TYR A 190 -6.74 14.38 27.36
C TYR A 190 -8.25 14.44 27.64
N LEU A 191 -8.66 14.56 28.91
CA LEU A 191 -10.05 14.66 29.34
C LEU A 191 -10.50 16.13 29.46
N ASP A 192 -11.53 16.51 28.68
CA ASP A 192 -12.18 17.82 28.82
C ASP A 192 -13.35 17.73 29.81
N ALA A 193 -13.59 18.82 30.56
CA ALA A 193 -14.70 18.92 31.52
C ALA A 193 -16.07 18.62 30.87
N ASP A 194 -16.29 19.07 29.64
CA ASP A 194 -17.54 18.84 28.90
C ASP A 194 -17.78 17.35 28.59
N ASP A 195 -16.72 16.57 28.35
CA ASP A 195 -16.85 15.14 28.06
C ASP A 195 -17.24 14.37 29.33
N LEU A 196 -16.64 14.71 30.47
CA LEU A 196 -16.98 14.13 31.77
C LEU A 196 -18.44 14.43 32.18
N VAL A 197 -18.92 15.65 31.92
CA VAL A 197 -20.32 16.04 32.19
C VAL A 197 -21.28 15.22 31.32
N LYS A 198 -21.02 15.06 30.02
CA LYS A 198 -21.85 14.24 29.12
C LYS A 198 -21.90 12.77 29.55
N ILE A 199 -20.73 12.21 29.89
CA ILE A 199 -20.64 10.82 30.37
C ILE A 199 -21.43 10.67 31.69
N LEU A 200 -21.29 11.62 32.63
CA LEU A 200 -22.03 11.58 33.89
C LEU A 200 -23.54 11.70 33.67
N GLN A 201 -23.99 12.55 32.74
CA GLN A 201 -25.41 12.67 32.35
C GLN A 201 -25.94 11.33 31.83
N LEU A 202 -25.23 10.72 30.88
CA LEU A 202 -25.57 9.42 30.30
C LEU A 202 -25.67 8.33 31.38
N LEU A 203 -24.66 8.23 32.25
CA LEU A 203 -24.65 7.23 33.33
C LEU A 203 -25.76 7.48 34.35
N SER A 204 -26.06 8.75 34.67
CA SER A 204 -27.16 9.12 35.57
C SER A 204 -28.54 8.77 34.99
N GLU A 205 -28.75 8.98 33.69
CA GLU A 205 -29.97 8.55 32.99
C GLU A 205 -30.12 7.03 32.99
N ARG A 206 -29.05 6.30 32.68
CA ARG A 206 -29.04 4.83 32.70
C ARG A 206 -29.30 4.29 34.10
N LEU A 207 -28.64 4.86 35.11
CA LEU A 207 -28.80 4.48 36.52
C LEU A 207 -30.26 4.66 36.98
N ARG A 208 -30.89 5.79 36.64
CA ARG A 208 -32.33 6.03 36.92
C ARG A 208 -33.27 5.11 36.13
N GLY A 209 -32.91 4.69 34.92
CA GLY A 209 -33.74 3.79 34.10
C GLY A 209 -33.76 2.33 34.56
N THR A 210 -32.81 1.89 35.40
CA THR A 210 -32.56 0.46 35.72
C THR A 210 -33.32 -0.13 36.92
N HIS A 211 -34.41 0.47 37.40
CA HIS A 211 -35.14 0.11 38.63
C HIS A 211 -35.62 -1.36 38.79
N GLN A 212 -35.49 -2.24 37.78
CA GLN A 212 -35.91 -3.66 37.81
C GLN A 212 -34.77 -4.67 37.56
N GLN A 213 -33.50 -4.24 37.49
CA GLN A 213 -32.37 -5.12 37.15
C GLN A 213 -31.62 -5.67 38.38
N SER A 214 -30.72 -6.64 38.17
CA SER A 214 -29.97 -7.30 39.25
C SER A 214 -29.07 -6.31 40.02
N THR A 215 -28.91 -6.54 41.32
CA THR A 215 -28.08 -5.72 42.24
C THR A 215 -26.65 -5.57 41.74
N LYS A 216 -26.12 -6.57 41.03
CA LYS A 216 -24.80 -6.56 40.38
C LYS A 216 -24.66 -5.47 39.30
N ARG A 217 -25.70 -5.23 38.49
CA ARG A 217 -25.67 -4.16 37.47
C ARG A 217 -25.75 -2.77 38.08
N LEU A 218 -26.54 -2.62 39.14
CA LEU A 218 -26.61 -1.37 39.91
C LEU A 218 -25.26 -1.05 40.56
N TYR A 219 -24.56 -2.05 41.10
CA TYR A 219 -23.21 -1.88 41.63
C TYR A 219 -22.23 -1.38 40.56
N GLN A 220 -22.17 -2.03 39.40
CA GLN A 220 -21.25 -1.64 38.30
C GLN A 220 -21.54 -0.25 37.73
N LEU A 221 -22.81 0.12 37.56
CA LEU A 221 -23.19 1.48 37.18
C LEU A 221 -22.77 2.51 38.23
N THR A 222 -22.98 2.21 39.51
CA THR A 222 -22.60 3.11 40.61
C THR A 222 -21.08 3.24 40.72
N LEU A 223 -20.33 2.18 40.38
CA LEU A 223 -18.87 2.18 40.29
C LEU A 223 -18.36 3.06 39.14
N ALA A 224 -18.95 2.94 37.95
CA ALA A 224 -18.63 3.83 36.83
C ALA A 224 -18.93 5.29 37.17
N VAL A 225 -20.06 5.57 37.84
CA VAL A 225 -20.40 6.92 38.32
C VAL A 225 -19.36 7.45 39.30
N SER A 226 -18.89 6.65 40.27
CA SER A 226 -17.83 7.10 41.18
C SER A 226 -16.53 7.45 40.46
N HIS A 227 -16.09 6.66 39.47
CA HIS A 227 -14.84 6.94 38.76
C HIS A 227 -14.94 8.21 37.92
N VAL A 228 -16.08 8.47 37.28
CA VAL A 228 -16.32 9.74 36.57
C VAL A 228 -16.29 10.91 37.55
N LEU A 229 -16.96 10.80 38.69
CA LEU A 229 -16.94 11.83 39.72
C LEU A 229 -15.53 12.05 40.28
N ASP A 230 -14.75 10.99 40.46
CA ASP A 230 -13.37 11.09 40.90
C ASP A 230 -12.50 11.84 39.90
N ALA A 231 -12.65 11.56 38.61
CA ALA A 231 -11.97 12.27 37.53
C ALA A 231 -12.40 13.75 37.46
N MET A 232 -13.68 14.04 37.70
CA MET A 232 -14.19 15.42 37.78
C MET A 232 -13.60 16.19 38.97
N VAL A 233 -13.44 15.53 40.12
CA VAL A 233 -12.77 16.10 41.30
C VAL A 233 -11.29 16.37 41.00
N ASP A 234 -10.60 15.46 40.32
CA ASP A 234 -9.19 15.64 39.96
C ASP A 234 -8.96 16.73 38.92
N ALA A 235 -9.86 16.82 37.92
CA ALA A 235 -9.85 17.86 36.89
C ALA A 235 -10.33 19.22 37.40
N GLY A 236 -10.89 19.29 38.61
CA GLY A 236 -11.41 20.54 39.19
C GLY A 236 -12.64 21.07 38.45
N VAL A 237 -13.51 20.17 37.98
CA VAL A 237 -14.75 20.56 37.28
C VAL A 237 -15.67 21.29 38.24
N GLU A 238 -16.16 22.46 37.84
CA GLU A 238 -17.12 23.26 38.61
C GLU A 238 -18.37 23.56 37.79
N GLY A 239 -19.49 23.87 38.46
CA GLY A 239 -20.70 24.35 37.81
C GLY A 239 -21.61 23.25 37.27
N LEU A 240 -21.62 22.07 37.90
CA LEU A 240 -22.57 21.01 37.56
C LEU A 240 -24.01 21.52 37.63
N ASP A 241 -24.84 21.20 36.63
CA ASP A 241 -26.22 21.66 36.63
C ASP A 241 -27.00 21.03 37.79
N ARG A 242 -27.48 21.90 38.69
CA ARG A 242 -28.11 21.47 39.91
C ARG A 242 -29.42 20.72 39.68
N GLU A 243 -30.28 21.26 38.83
CA GLU A 243 -31.66 20.80 38.69
C GLU A 243 -31.77 19.54 37.82
N THR A 244 -30.91 19.43 36.80
CA THR A 244 -30.95 18.35 35.82
C THR A 244 -30.06 17.17 36.19
N LEU A 245 -28.95 17.40 36.89
CA LEU A 245 -27.94 16.36 37.14
C LEU A 245 -27.60 16.17 38.62
N HIS A 246 -27.18 17.23 39.34
CA HIS A 246 -26.66 17.08 40.70
C HIS A 246 -27.74 16.60 41.69
N VAL A 247 -28.90 17.27 41.76
CA VAL A 247 -29.98 16.91 42.70
C VAL A 247 -30.60 15.55 42.37
N PRO A 248 -30.95 15.23 41.11
CA PRO A 248 -31.48 13.92 40.76
C PRO A 248 -30.52 12.77 41.10
N LEU A 249 -29.22 12.93 40.84
CA LEU A 249 -28.21 11.92 41.17
C LEU A 249 -28.04 11.76 42.68
N THR A 250 -28.03 12.87 43.43
CA THR A 250 -27.98 12.88 44.91
C THR A 250 -29.14 12.06 45.49
N SER A 251 -30.38 12.36 45.07
CA SER A 251 -31.57 11.65 45.54
C SER A 251 -31.57 10.16 45.19
N TYR A 252 -31.05 9.79 44.02
CA TYR A 252 -30.96 8.39 43.62
C TYR A 252 -29.92 7.61 44.44
N LEU A 253 -28.73 8.18 44.65
CA LEU A 253 -27.70 7.57 45.51
C LEU A 253 -28.19 7.39 46.96
N GLU A 254 -29.00 8.33 47.46
CA GLU A 254 -29.70 8.19 48.75
C GLU A 254 -30.77 7.08 48.75
N GLU A 255 -31.40 6.79 47.62
CA GLU A 255 -32.35 5.68 47.50
C GLU A 255 -31.63 4.33 47.53
N LEU A 256 -30.51 4.19 46.83
CA LEU A 256 -29.67 2.98 46.83
C LEU A 256 -29.18 2.62 48.25
N LYS A 257 -29.05 3.61 49.14
CA LYS A 257 -28.75 3.40 50.57
C LYS A 257 -29.76 2.46 51.25
N LYS A 258 -31.00 2.40 50.78
CA LYS A 258 -32.05 1.55 51.37
C LYS A 258 -31.91 0.08 50.97
N SER A 259 -30.99 -0.26 50.07
CA SER A 259 -30.70 -1.62 49.64
C SER A 259 -30.30 -2.52 50.83
N THR A 260 -30.60 -3.82 50.70
CA THR A 260 -30.16 -4.87 51.62
C THR A 260 -28.73 -5.33 51.35
N ASP A 261 -28.13 -4.89 50.24
CA ASP A 261 -26.80 -5.29 49.79
C ASP A 261 -25.71 -4.30 50.26
N ALA A 262 -24.82 -4.77 51.13
CA ALA A 262 -23.78 -3.95 51.73
C ALA A 262 -22.78 -3.36 50.72
N TYR A 263 -22.50 -4.05 49.62
CA TYR A 263 -21.56 -3.60 48.59
C TYR A 263 -22.11 -2.41 47.80
N LEU A 264 -23.38 -2.52 47.40
CA LEU A 264 -24.08 -1.44 46.73
C LEU A 264 -24.24 -0.22 47.64
N VAL A 265 -24.51 -0.45 48.93
CA VAL A 265 -24.60 0.64 49.94
C VAL A 265 -23.27 1.38 50.08
N TYR A 266 -22.14 0.65 50.16
CA TYR A 266 -20.81 1.28 50.19
C TYR A 266 -20.52 2.06 48.90
N GLN A 267 -20.77 1.45 47.72
CA GLN A 267 -20.46 2.10 46.44
C GLN A 267 -21.29 3.38 46.24
N ALA A 268 -22.58 3.36 46.63
CA ALA A 268 -23.42 4.53 46.61
C ALA A 268 -22.94 5.61 47.60
N ALA A 269 -22.43 5.22 48.76
CA ALA A 269 -21.82 6.14 49.72
C ALA A 269 -20.54 6.79 49.19
N TYR A 270 -19.69 6.02 48.51
CA TYR A 270 -18.49 6.52 47.87
C TYR A 270 -18.80 7.52 46.75
N ALA A 271 -19.67 7.13 45.80
CA ALA A 271 -20.10 8.01 44.71
C ALA A 271 -20.75 9.30 45.22
N TYR A 272 -21.54 9.21 46.29
CA TYR A 272 -22.14 10.39 46.89
C TYR A 272 -21.10 11.32 47.52
N GLN A 273 -20.11 10.77 48.23
CA GLN A 273 -19.02 11.60 48.76
C GLN A 273 -18.26 12.28 47.62
N ALA A 274 -17.93 11.56 46.55
CA ALA A 274 -17.29 12.16 45.36
C ALA A 274 -18.13 13.31 44.77
N LEU A 275 -19.45 13.13 44.65
CA LEU A 275 -20.37 14.17 44.17
C LEU A 275 -20.35 15.44 45.03
N LEU A 276 -20.25 15.31 46.37
CA LEU A 276 -20.15 16.48 47.27
C LEU A 276 -18.87 17.31 47.05
N TYR A 277 -17.84 16.76 46.42
CA TYR A 277 -16.61 17.47 46.10
C TYR A 277 -16.61 18.08 44.69
N VAL A 278 -17.65 17.85 43.86
CA VAL A 278 -17.85 18.53 42.56
C VAL A 278 -18.92 19.62 42.72
N PRO A 279 -18.55 20.91 42.76
CA PRO A 279 -19.52 21.98 43.03
C PRO A 279 -20.56 22.13 41.90
N ASP A 280 -21.82 22.32 42.28
CA ASP A 280 -22.91 22.66 41.37
C ASP A 280 -22.84 24.13 40.92
N ASN A 281 -23.72 24.51 39.98
CA ASN A 281 -23.86 25.89 39.49
C ASN A 281 -24.51 26.86 40.50
N GLU A 282 -24.75 26.44 41.75
CA GLU A 282 -25.26 27.30 42.82
C GLU A 282 -24.10 28.01 43.56
N SER A 283 -24.25 29.32 43.80
CA SER A 283 -23.25 30.05 44.60
C SER A 283 -23.25 29.59 46.07
N ARG A 284 -22.07 29.57 46.72
CA ARG A 284 -21.91 29.19 48.14
C ARG A 284 -22.86 29.93 49.10
N LEU A 285 -23.25 31.16 48.75
CA LEU A 285 -24.22 31.97 49.49
C LEU A 285 -25.66 31.46 49.33
N GLN A 286 -26.07 31.08 48.12
CA GLN A 286 -27.41 30.52 47.86
C GLN A 286 -27.60 29.15 48.56
N ALA A 287 -26.56 28.31 48.58
CA ALA A 287 -26.55 27.04 49.32
C ALA A 287 -26.68 27.25 50.85
N ALA A 288 -26.01 28.28 51.40
CA ALA A 288 -26.11 28.65 52.81
C ALA A 288 -27.50 29.16 53.19
N PHE A 289 -28.15 29.95 52.33
CA PHE A 289 -29.52 30.45 52.51
C PHE A 289 -30.59 29.35 52.45
N ARG A 290 -30.39 28.26 51.70
CA ARG A 290 -31.30 27.10 51.71
C ARG A 290 -31.23 26.31 53.02
N ARG A 291 -30.02 26.09 53.56
CA ARG A 291 -29.83 25.36 54.82
C ARG A 291 -30.39 26.10 56.04
N THR A 292 -30.44 27.43 56.00
CA THR A 292 -31.03 28.26 57.08
C THR A 292 -32.56 28.21 57.14
N ARG A 293 -33.26 27.76 56.09
CA ARG A 293 -34.73 27.76 56.06
C ARG A 293 -35.40 26.60 56.80
N LYS A 294 -34.63 25.63 57.32
CA LYS A 294 -35.15 24.48 58.09
C LYS A 294 -34.94 24.55 59.61
N VAL A 295 -34.44 25.66 60.17
CA VAL A 295 -34.30 25.82 61.63
C VAL A 295 -34.74 27.22 62.05
N ILE A 296 -36.03 27.38 62.34
CA ILE A 296 -36.51 28.43 63.26
C ILE A 296 -37.13 27.71 64.45
N GLN A 297 -36.26 27.27 65.38
CA GLN A 297 -36.49 27.23 66.83
C GLN A 297 -35.18 26.76 67.51
N GLY A 298 -34.54 27.66 68.28
CA GLY A 298 -33.65 27.27 69.38
C GLY A 298 -32.15 27.57 69.28
N VAL A 299 -31.75 28.71 69.84
CA VAL A 299 -30.50 29.03 70.57
C VAL A 299 -29.14 29.11 69.82
N SER A 300 -28.76 30.36 69.54
CA SER A 300 -27.44 31.00 69.72
C SER A 300 -26.23 30.10 70.07
N GLY A 301 -25.39 29.79 69.07
CA GLY A 301 -24.05 29.26 69.33
C GLY A 301 -23.33 28.59 68.15
N MET A 302 -23.43 29.08 66.90
CA MET A 302 -22.73 28.45 65.77
C MET A 302 -22.28 29.48 64.72
N VAL A 303 -21.18 30.20 64.99
CA VAL A 303 -20.47 31.00 63.96
C VAL A 303 -19.03 30.51 63.73
N SER A 304 -18.51 29.56 64.51
CA SER A 304 -17.09 29.18 64.42
C SER A 304 -16.77 27.85 63.70
N ALA A 305 -17.75 27.10 63.18
CA ALA A 305 -17.51 25.78 62.57
C ALA A 305 -17.56 25.74 61.02
N VAL A 306 -17.62 26.90 60.34
CA VAL A 306 -17.75 26.98 58.86
C VAL A 306 -16.42 27.25 58.13
N LYS A 307 -15.27 27.19 58.83
CA LYS A 307 -13.98 26.96 58.16
C LYS A 307 -13.89 25.48 57.76
N ALA A 308 -14.70 25.10 56.77
CA ALA A 308 -14.75 23.76 56.21
C ALA A 308 -13.39 23.41 55.59
N ILE A 309 -12.87 22.25 56.02
CA ILE A 309 -11.85 21.39 55.42
C ILE A 309 -11.36 21.87 54.04
N ASP A 310 -10.11 22.34 53.97
CA ASP A 310 -9.45 22.79 52.74
C ASP A 310 -9.01 21.59 51.89
N PHE A 311 -9.96 21.00 51.15
CA PHE A 311 -9.69 19.89 50.23
C PHE A 311 -8.75 20.31 49.09
N ASN A 312 -8.83 21.56 48.62
CA ASN A 312 -7.94 22.07 47.59
C ASN A 312 -6.50 22.14 48.13
N GLY A 313 -6.30 22.65 49.35
CA GLY A 313 -5.00 22.62 50.02
C GLY A 313 -4.46 21.21 50.31
N PHE A 314 -5.34 20.23 50.53
CA PHE A 314 -4.98 18.81 50.63
C PHE A 314 -4.55 18.22 49.27
N MET A 315 -5.32 18.45 48.20
CA MET A 315 -5.01 17.99 46.85
C MET A 315 -3.75 18.67 46.30
N ASP A 316 -3.54 19.95 46.58
CA ASP A 316 -2.31 20.67 46.26
C ASP A 316 -1.11 20.12 47.06
N GLY A 317 -1.33 19.70 48.31
CA GLY A 317 -0.33 19.00 49.12
C GLY A 317 0.09 17.65 48.53
N LEU A 318 -0.86 16.85 48.02
CA LEU A 318 -0.60 15.59 47.32
C LEU A 318 0.09 15.80 45.98
N ARG A 319 -0.32 16.82 45.20
CA ARG A 319 0.31 17.16 43.91
C ARG A 319 1.77 17.59 44.07
N ASN A 320 2.11 18.26 45.16
CA ASN A 320 3.50 18.64 45.48
C ASN A 320 4.38 17.44 45.88
N ILE A 321 3.81 16.33 46.38
CA ILE A 321 4.57 15.10 46.69
C ILE A 321 5.06 14.42 45.41
N GLN A 322 4.32 14.54 44.30
CA GLN A 322 4.78 14.11 42.96
C GLN A 322 5.98 14.94 42.44
N GLN A 323 6.33 16.07 43.06
CA GLN A 323 7.38 16.98 42.60
C GLN A 323 8.57 17.14 43.57
N GLY A 324 8.57 16.53 44.76
CA GLY A 324 9.72 16.64 45.68
C GLY A 324 9.52 16.06 47.09
N LEU A 325 10.59 15.45 47.62
CA LEU A 325 10.67 14.56 48.79
C LEU A 325 10.43 15.16 50.21
N GLU A 326 9.73 16.29 50.39
CA GLU A 326 9.59 16.94 51.72
C GLU A 326 8.15 17.10 52.29
N GLY A 327 7.11 16.59 51.63
CA GLY A 327 5.71 16.95 51.95
C GLY A 327 4.94 16.16 53.02
N THR A 328 5.47 15.06 53.56
CA THR A 328 4.64 14.05 54.28
C THR A 328 4.09 14.49 55.65
N SER A 329 4.82 15.35 56.38
CA SER A 329 4.38 15.82 57.70
C SER A 329 3.23 16.85 57.66
N LYS A 330 3.00 17.47 56.51
CA LYS A 330 2.00 18.53 56.31
C LYS A 330 0.61 17.94 56.04
N VAL A 331 0.55 16.89 55.22
CA VAL A 331 -0.69 16.16 54.89
C VAL A 331 -1.32 15.51 56.13
N VAL A 332 -0.51 14.84 56.95
CA VAL A 332 -0.97 14.19 58.19
C VAL A 332 -1.49 15.21 59.23
N ARG A 333 -0.88 16.41 59.32
CA ARG A 333 -1.37 17.49 60.21
C ARG A 333 -2.67 18.12 59.73
N LEU A 334 -2.82 18.34 58.41
CA LEU A 334 -4.06 18.83 57.80
C LEU A 334 -5.23 17.89 58.08
N PHE A 335 -5.02 16.58 57.89
CA PHE A 335 -6.01 15.55 58.22
C PHE A 335 -6.38 15.50 59.70
N LYS A 336 -5.40 15.56 60.60
CA LYS A 336 -5.63 15.51 62.05
C LYS A 336 -6.49 16.69 62.54
N SER A 337 -6.23 17.89 62.03
CA SER A 337 -7.00 19.09 62.39
C SER A 337 -8.46 19.09 61.90
N ALA A 338 -8.74 18.41 60.78
CA ALA A 338 -10.09 18.25 60.23
C ALA A 338 -10.90 17.17 60.98
N TYR A 339 -10.23 16.11 61.43
CA TYR A 339 -10.85 14.99 62.14
C TYR A 339 -11.20 15.33 63.59
N ASP A 340 -10.33 16.05 64.32
CA ASP A 340 -10.55 16.45 65.71
C ASP A 340 -11.77 17.40 65.88
N GLY A 341 -12.21 18.07 64.80
CA GLY A 341 -13.41 18.91 64.79
C GLY A 341 -14.74 18.15 64.63
N ALA A 342 -14.71 16.89 64.17
CA ALA A 342 -15.91 16.13 63.79
C ALA A 342 -16.38 15.12 64.86
N THR A 343 -15.54 14.75 65.82
CA THR A 343 -15.77 13.62 66.74
C THR A 343 -16.56 13.95 68.03
N SER A 344 -17.34 15.05 68.07
CA SER A 344 -18.13 15.39 69.27
C SER A 344 -19.55 14.78 69.34
N LEU A 345 -19.95 13.92 68.41
CA LEU A 345 -21.33 13.40 68.33
C LEU A 345 -21.38 11.98 67.72
N SER A 346 -21.18 10.92 68.50
CA SER A 346 -21.86 9.61 68.30
C SER A 346 -21.36 8.52 69.28
N THR A 347 -22.17 8.23 70.30
CA THR A 347 -22.12 6.96 71.02
C THR A 347 -23.55 6.49 71.26
N SER A 348 -23.95 5.38 70.62
CA SER A 348 -25.02 4.47 71.05
C SER A 348 -25.41 3.56 69.86
N GLY A 349 -25.21 2.25 69.98
CA GLY A 349 -25.46 1.30 68.89
C GLY A 349 -26.87 0.68 68.87
N GLN A 350 -27.30 0.29 67.66
CA GLN A 350 -28.09 -0.91 67.34
C GLN A 350 -28.17 -1.11 65.80
N GLY A 351 -28.20 -2.38 65.35
CA GLY A 351 -28.58 -2.83 64.00
C GLY A 351 -27.50 -2.78 62.90
N PHE A 352 -26.98 -3.92 62.43
CA PHE A 352 -25.92 -4.04 61.39
C PHE A 352 -26.10 -3.14 60.15
N LEU A 353 -27.30 -3.10 59.57
CA LEU A 353 -27.59 -2.30 58.38
C LEU A 353 -27.81 -0.82 58.71
N GLU A 354 -28.19 -0.53 59.96
CA GLU A 354 -28.32 0.82 60.51
C GLU A 354 -26.94 1.40 60.90
N ALA A 355 -26.03 0.58 61.42
CA ALA A 355 -24.63 0.95 61.72
C ALA A 355 -23.83 1.30 60.45
N LEU A 356 -24.01 0.56 59.35
CA LEU A 356 -23.46 0.94 58.04
C LEU A 356 -24.08 2.27 57.56
N LYS A 357 -25.41 2.42 57.63
CA LYS A 357 -26.11 3.65 57.23
C LYS A 357 -25.76 4.88 58.06
N GLU A 358 -25.40 4.72 59.33
CA GLU A 358 -24.99 5.78 60.25
C GLU A 358 -23.50 6.16 60.09
N GLY A 359 -22.61 5.20 59.85
CA GLY A 359 -21.19 5.44 59.54
C GLY A 359 -21.00 6.17 58.20
N PHE A 360 -21.82 5.85 57.20
CA PHE A 360 -21.92 6.64 55.97
C PHE A 360 -22.83 7.86 56.21
N SER A 361 -22.37 8.89 56.92
CA SER A 361 -23.14 10.13 57.05
C SER A 361 -23.11 10.95 55.75
N PHE A 362 -24.26 11.13 55.11
CA PHE A 362 -24.41 11.80 53.79
C PHE A 362 -24.66 13.33 53.91
N ASN A 363 -24.61 13.88 55.13
CA ASN A 363 -25.00 15.27 55.38
C ASN A 363 -23.82 16.26 55.38
N SER A 364 -22.58 15.76 55.30
CA SER A 364 -21.35 16.57 55.29
C SER A 364 -20.19 15.84 54.61
N LYS A 365 -19.22 16.60 54.10
CA LYS A 365 -17.96 16.10 53.54
C LYS A 365 -17.20 15.28 54.59
N SER A 366 -16.96 14.00 54.31
CA SER A 366 -16.23 13.11 55.21
C SER A 366 -14.73 13.13 54.92
N ALA A 367 -13.90 12.99 55.96
CA ALA A 367 -12.44 12.99 55.84
C ALA A 367 -11.86 11.70 55.25
N TRP A 368 -12.63 10.59 55.24
CA TRP A 368 -12.16 9.31 54.70
C TRP A 368 -12.07 9.30 53.17
N TYR A 369 -12.94 10.01 52.45
CA TYR A 369 -12.91 10.05 50.98
C TYR A 369 -11.63 10.70 50.45
N PRO A 370 -11.21 11.90 50.91
CA PRO A 370 -9.91 12.46 50.55
C PRO A 370 -8.72 11.58 50.94
N ALA A 371 -8.79 10.89 52.08
CA ALA A 371 -7.74 9.96 52.50
C ALA A 371 -7.59 8.78 51.54
N LEU A 372 -8.71 8.23 51.04
CA LEU A 372 -8.71 7.20 50.01
C LEU A 372 -8.18 7.71 48.65
N ARG A 373 -8.49 8.95 48.27
CA ARG A 373 -7.90 9.57 47.06
C ARG A 373 -6.40 9.79 47.18
N GLY A 374 -5.92 10.14 48.38
CA GLY A 374 -4.49 10.20 48.67
C GLY A 374 -3.82 8.82 48.60
N ALA A 375 -4.52 7.77 49.04
CA ALA A 375 -4.05 6.40 48.89
C ALA A 375 -3.98 5.98 47.41
N ASP A 376 -4.95 6.34 46.57
CA ASP A 376 -4.91 6.08 45.12
C ASP A 376 -3.71 6.73 44.46
N ALA A 377 -3.42 8.00 44.79
CA ALA A 377 -2.27 8.71 44.24
C ALA A 377 -0.94 8.02 44.59
N MET A 378 -0.84 7.43 45.79
CA MET A 378 0.35 6.68 46.22
C MET A 378 0.47 5.32 45.54
N ILE A 379 -0.64 4.60 45.35
CA ILE A 379 -0.68 3.32 44.62
C ILE A 379 -0.32 3.55 43.14
N VAL A 380 -0.95 4.52 42.48
CA VAL A 380 -0.66 4.89 41.08
C VAL A 380 0.79 5.34 40.93
N GLY A 381 1.29 6.13 41.89
CA GLY A 381 2.67 6.60 41.95
C GLY A 381 3.69 5.57 42.46
N GLY A 382 3.32 4.30 42.67
CA GLY A 382 4.24 3.25 43.11
C GLY A 382 4.86 3.42 44.50
N ASN A 383 4.41 4.41 45.28
CA ASN A 383 4.91 4.78 46.60
C ASN A 383 4.20 3.96 47.68
N LEU A 384 4.39 2.64 47.63
CA LEU A 384 3.68 1.67 48.47
C LEU A 384 4.03 1.74 49.98
N PRO A 385 5.27 2.06 50.40
CA PRO A 385 5.60 2.33 51.80
C PRO A 385 4.85 3.55 52.35
N GLU A 386 4.75 4.63 51.57
CA GLU A 386 4.00 5.83 51.93
C GLU A 386 2.49 5.55 51.99
N PHE A 387 1.96 4.74 51.07
CA PHE A 387 0.58 4.26 51.12
C PHE A 387 0.29 3.54 52.45
N LYS A 388 1.15 2.60 52.86
CA LYS A 388 1.03 1.90 54.15
C LYS A 388 1.04 2.89 55.31
N LYS A 389 1.96 3.85 55.30
CA LYS A 389 2.07 4.87 56.34
C LYS A 389 0.80 5.73 56.45
N LEU A 390 0.27 6.21 55.31
CA LEU A 390 -0.95 7.01 55.27
C LEU A 390 -2.13 6.23 55.85
N VAL A 391 -2.28 4.96 55.46
CA VAL A 391 -3.38 4.10 55.92
C VAL A 391 -3.28 3.80 57.43
N CYS A 392 -2.07 3.55 57.95
CA CYS A 392 -1.87 3.28 59.38
C CYS A 392 -1.95 4.52 60.28
N GLU A 393 -1.62 5.71 59.76
CA GLU A 393 -1.64 6.98 60.52
C GLU A 393 -2.91 7.81 60.30
N ALA A 394 -3.82 7.38 59.42
CA ALA A 394 -5.05 8.10 59.09
C ALA A 394 -5.93 8.31 60.34
N PRO A 395 -6.42 9.53 60.62
CA PRO A 395 -7.33 9.77 61.74
C PRO A 395 -8.65 8.97 61.61
N CYS A 396 -9.13 8.78 60.37
CA CYS A 396 -10.29 7.96 60.04
C CYS A 396 -9.99 6.46 59.93
N ARG A 397 -8.83 5.99 60.41
CA ARG A 397 -8.41 4.58 60.28
C ARG A 397 -9.41 3.56 60.84
N ARG A 398 -10.22 3.94 61.84
CA ARG A 398 -11.28 3.10 62.43
C ARG A 398 -12.67 3.35 61.84
N ASP A 399 -12.78 4.24 60.86
CA ASP A 399 -14.02 4.48 60.13
C ASP A 399 -14.32 3.26 59.22
N PRO A 400 -15.51 2.64 59.30
CA PRO A 400 -15.86 1.48 58.48
C PRO A 400 -15.74 1.75 56.98
N ALA A 401 -16.10 2.97 56.53
CA ALA A 401 -16.05 3.36 55.12
C ALA A 401 -14.60 3.44 54.62
N PHE A 402 -13.71 4.00 55.44
CA PHE A 402 -12.30 4.08 55.13
C PHE A 402 -11.69 2.69 55.02
N GLN A 403 -11.93 1.82 56.00
CA GLN A 403 -11.40 0.46 55.99
C GLN A 403 -11.92 -0.35 54.81
N TRP A 404 -13.21 -0.22 54.46
CA TRP A 404 -13.79 -0.87 53.29
C TRP A 404 -13.09 -0.46 51.99
N GLY A 405 -12.83 0.84 51.84
CA GLY A 405 -12.14 1.38 50.67
C GLY A 405 -10.66 1.00 50.59
N VAL A 406 -9.98 0.84 51.73
CA VAL A 406 -8.62 0.30 51.80
C VAL A 406 -8.60 -1.17 51.41
N CYS A 407 -9.53 -1.99 51.93
CA CYS A 407 -9.66 -3.40 51.57
C CYS A 407 -9.88 -3.58 50.06
N GLN A 408 -10.74 -2.77 49.46
CA GLN A 408 -10.96 -2.79 48.01
C GLN A 408 -9.67 -2.54 47.22
N ARG A 409 -8.93 -1.47 47.54
CA ARG A 409 -7.65 -1.12 46.87
C ARG A 409 -6.59 -2.20 47.04
N LEU A 410 -6.48 -2.78 48.24
CA LEU A 410 -5.56 -3.89 48.50
C LEU A 410 -5.95 -5.14 47.70
N GLY A 411 -7.24 -5.42 47.56
CA GLY A 411 -7.75 -6.47 46.68
C GLY A 411 -7.38 -6.24 45.22
N GLU A 412 -7.56 -5.01 44.73
CA GLU A 412 -7.19 -4.60 43.36
C GLU A 412 -5.68 -4.74 43.11
N VAL A 413 -4.82 -4.31 44.05
CA VAL A 413 -3.37 -4.50 43.96
C VAL A 413 -2.99 -5.99 43.98
N ALA A 414 -3.62 -6.78 44.85
CA ALA A 414 -3.30 -8.19 45.02
C ALA A 414 -3.63 -9.04 43.78
N GLY A 415 -4.74 -8.76 43.08
CA GLY A 415 -5.13 -9.53 41.90
C GLY A 415 -4.76 -8.91 40.54
N ASN A 416 -4.07 -7.76 40.52
CA ASN A 416 -3.58 -7.17 39.29
C ASN A 416 -2.22 -7.78 38.87
N ALA A 417 -2.19 -8.42 37.70
CA ALA A 417 -1.02 -9.11 37.16
C ALA A 417 0.14 -8.18 36.78
N SER A 418 -0.09 -6.87 36.61
CA SER A 418 0.96 -5.90 36.29
C SER A 418 1.93 -5.65 37.45
N TRP A 419 1.55 -5.98 38.68
CA TRP A 419 2.41 -5.83 39.86
C TRP A 419 3.29 -7.06 40.08
N ASP A 420 4.50 -6.84 40.62
CA ASP A 420 5.42 -7.94 40.94
C ASP A 420 4.85 -8.86 42.05
N SER A 421 5.35 -10.11 42.09
CA SER A 421 4.90 -11.12 43.06
C SER A 421 5.08 -10.69 44.52
N GLU A 422 6.11 -9.88 44.82
CA GLU A 422 6.37 -9.37 46.16
C GLU A 422 5.32 -8.34 46.60
N THR A 423 4.94 -7.41 45.71
CA THR A 423 3.91 -6.39 45.94
C THR A 423 2.54 -7.02 46.15
N ARG A 424 2.16 -7.98 45.29
CA ARG A 424 0.86 -8.67 45.42
C ARG A 424 0.76 -9.44 46.74
N ARG A 425 1.82 -10.15 47.14
CA ARG A 425 1.89 -10.82 48.44
C ARG A 425 1.86 -9.83 49.60
N GLY A 426 2.50 -8.66 49.46
CA GLY A 426 2.42 -7.56 50.42
C GLY A 426 1.00 -7.05 50.64
N ALA A 427 0.20 -6.92 49.58
CA ALA A 427 -1.20 -6.51 49.68
C ALA A 427 -2.08 -7.58 50.37
N ILE A 428 -1.88 -8.85 50.04
CA ILE A 428 -2.56 -10.00 50.69
C ILE A 428 -2.20 -10.06 52.18
N ALA A 429 -0.92 -9.88 52.52
CA ALA A 429 -0.43 -9.82 53.89
C ALA A 429 -1.06 -8.67 54.69
N PHE A 430 -1.22 -7.49 54.08
CA PHE A 430 -1.83 -6.34 54.74
C PHE A 430 -3.33 -6.55 55.03
N LEU A 431 -4.06 -7.22 54.13
CA LEU A 431 -5.43 -7.65 54.40
C LEU A 431 -5.51 -8.60 55.61
N GLY A 432 -4.56 -9.54 55.72
CA GLY A 432 -4.45 -10.43 56.89
C GLY A 432 -4.19 -9.68 58.20
N GLU A 433 -3.30 -8.68 58.18
CA GLU A 433 -3.02 -7.80 59.33
C GLU A 433 -4.29 -7.07 59.80
N MET A 434 -5.05 -6.48 58.86
CA MET A 434 -6.30 -5.79 59.15
C MET A 434 -7.36 -6.71 59.77
N TYR A 435 -7.36 -8.00 59.44
CA TYR A 435 -8.28 -8.99 60.03
C TYR A 435 -7.85 -9.46 61.42
N ALA A 436 -6.55 -9.66 61.62
CA ALA A 436 -6.00 -10.24 62.85
C ALA A 436 -5.96 -9.23 64.01
N ASN A 437 -5.53 -7.99 63.76
CA ASN A 437 -5.20 -7.03 64.82
C ASN A 437 -6.39 -6.13 65.21
N ASP A 438 -7.24 -6.63 66.11
CA ASP A 438 -8.45 -5.94 66.58
C ASP A 438 -8.16 -4.66 67.40
N GLU A 439 -7.02 -4.59 68.09
CA GLU A 439 -6.63 -3.39 68.84
C GLU A 439 -6.40 -2.20 67.91
N GLU A 440 -5.85 -2.50 66.74
CA GLU A 440 -5.43 -1.53 65.74
C GLU A 440 -6.54 -1.19 64.72
N TRP A 441 -7.31 -2.19 64.29
CA TRP A 441 -8.31 -2.06 63.21
C TRP A 441 -9.76 -2.18 63.69
N GLY A 442 -10.00 -2.58 64.95
CA GLY A 442 -11.35 -2.70 65.50
C GLY A 442 -12.07 -4.00 65.13
N GLN A 443 -13.24 -4.23 65.73
CA GLN A 443 -13.96 -5.51 65.64
C GLN A 443 -15.11 -5.54 64.62
N GLN A 444 -15.08 -4.65 63.63
CA GLN A 444 -16.16 -4.48 62.65
C GLN A 444 -16.39 -5.76 61.84
N THR A 445 -17.53 -6.41 62.06
CA THR A 445 -17.90 -7.68 61.40
C THR A 445 -17.95 -7.56 59.88
N SER A 446 -18.46 -6.45 59.36
CA SER A 446 -18.66 -6.19 57.94
C SER A 446 -17.33 -6.09 57.17
N VAL A 447 -16.35 -5.38 57.72
CA VAL A 447 -15.00 -5.24 57.15
C VAL A 447 -14.27 -6.59 57.15
N LYS A 448 -14.39 -7.36 58.23
CA LYS A 448 -13.80 -8.71 58.33
C LYS A 448 -14.39 -9.68 57.32
N GLN A 449 -15.71 -9.64 57.12
CA GLN A 449 -16.38 -10.42 56.06
C GLN A 449 -15.89 -10.01 54.67
N TRP A 450 -15.68 -8.71 54.44
CA TRP A 450 -15.16 -8.24 53.16
C TRP A 450 -13.74 -8.77 52.90
N ILE A 451 -12.84 -8.67 53.88
CA ILE A 451 -11.47 -9.20 53.79
C ILE A 451 -11.47 -10.70 53.44
N LEU A 452 -12.29 -11.51 54.13
CA LEU A 452 -12.41 -12.95 53.84
C LEU A 452 -12.93 -13.20 52.42
N GLY A 453 -13.91 -12.39 51.97
CA GLY A 453 -14.43 -12.45 50.60
C GLY A 453 -13.36 -12.15 49.55
N ILE A 454 -12.54 -11.11 49.77
CA ILE A 454 -11.43 -10.75 48.89
C ILE A 454 -10.38 -11.86 48.81
N LEU A 455 -9.97 -12.41 49.96
CA LEU A 455 -8.96 -13.49 50.01
C LEU A 455 -9.43 -14.75 49.28
N MET A 456 -10.69 -15.14 49.46
CA MET A 456 -11.31 -16.27 48.76
C MET A 456 -11.45 -16.03 47.26
N GLU A 457 -11.69 -14.78 46.83
CA GLU A 457 -11.72 -14.45 45.41
C GLU A 457 -10.31 -14.54 44.78
N ILE A 458 -9.28 -14.02 45.46
CA ILE A 458 -7.89 -14.07 44.99
C ILE A 458 -7.37 -15.51 44.91
N SER A 459 -7.77 -16.38 45.86
CA SER A 459 -7.39 -17.79 45.89
C SER A 459 -8.03 -18.66 44.79
N THR A 460 -8.93 -18.09 43.98
CA THR A 460 -9.56 -18.80 42.85
C THR A 460 -9.12 -18.28 41.47
N ARG A 461 -8.41 -17.15 41.39
CA ARG A 461 -8.21 -16.41 40.11
C ARG A 461 -6.79 -15.96 39.77
N SER A 462 -5.82 -15.95 40.70
CA SER A 462 -4.52 -15.27 40.52
C SER A 462 -3.28 -16.19 40.56
N GLY A 463 -2.13 -15.75 40.04
CA GLY A 463 -0.87 -16.52 40.14
C GLY A 463 -0.38 -16.77 41.58
N GLU A 464 -0.82 -15.96 42.55
CA GLU A 464 -0.49 -16.08 43.99
C GLU A 464 -1.51 -16.93 44.77
N MET A 465 -2.29 -17.77 44.06
CA MET A 465 -3.34 -18.64 44.60
C MET A 465 -2.93 -19.37 45.89
N GLN A 466 -1.70 -19.90 45.95
CA GLN A 466 -1.23 -20.67 47.11
C GLN A 466 -1.00 -19.80 48.35
N PHE A 467 -0.54 -18.56 48.20
CA PHE A 467 -0.28 -17.67 49.34
C PHE A 467 -1.60 -17.15 49.94
N ALA A 468 -2.54 -16.73 49.09
CA ALA A 468 -3.87 -16.31 49.52
C ALA A 468 -4.65 -17.46 50.19
N GLU A 469 -4.58 -18.67 49.63
CA GLU A 469 -5.23 -19.86 50.21
C GLU A 469 -4.61 -20.22 51.56
N THR A 470 -3.28 -20.18 51.68
CA THR A 470 -2.59 -20.45 52.95
C THR A 470 -3.02 -19.46 54.04
N LEU A 471 -3.00 -18.16 53.73
CA LEU A 471 -3.42 -17.13 54.68
C LEU A 471 -4.90 -17.25 55.03
N PHE A 472 -5.78 -17.53 54.07
CA PHE A 472 -7.19 -17.77 54.31
C PHE A 472 -7.41 -18.92 55.30
N GLN A 473 -6.74 -20.06 55.10
CA GLN A 473 -6.82 -21.21 56.02
C GLN A 473 -6.23 -20.92 57.40
N GLU A 474 -5.16 -20.11 57.51
CA GLU A 474 -4.58 -19.69 58.79
C GLU A 474 -5.54 -18.81 59.61
N LEU A 475 -6.36 -17.98 58.94
CA LEU A 475 -7.36 -17.14 59.60
C LEU A 475 -8.53 -17.93 60.22
N ARG A 476 -8.68 -19.23 59.90
CA ARG A 476 -9.70 -20.13 60.48
C ARG A 476 -9.61 -20.22 62.00
N THR A 477 -8.40 -20.25 62.55
CA THR A 477 -8.14 -20.43 63.99
C THR A 477 -7.87 -19.10 64.71
N ASN A 478 -7.88 -17.98 63.97
CA ASN A 478 -7.53 -16.66 64.48
C ASN A 478 -8.71 -15.97 65.18
N GLY A 479 -8.57 -15.72 66.49
CA GLY A 479 -9.46 -14.87 67.26
C GLY A 479 -10.59 -15.59 68.02
N ASP A 480 -11.64 -14.84 68.36
CA ASP A 480 -12.74 -15.29 69.21
C ASP A 480 -13.82 -16.10 68.46
N ALA A 481 -14.78 -16.66 69.19
CA ALA A 481 -15.86 -17.48 68.62
C ALA A 481 -16.67 -16.74 67.53
N ALA A 482 -16.72 -15.39 67.58
CA ALA A 482 -17.37 -14.58 66.57
C ALA A 482 -16.57 -14.57 65.25
N LYS A 483 -15.24 -14.43 65.28
CA LYS A 483 -14.38 -14.56 64.08
C LYS A 483 -14.44 -15.96 63.46
N GLN A 484 -14.49 -17.00 64.28
CA GLN A 484 -14.58 -18.40 63.81
C GLN A 484 -15.93 -18.68 63.13
N GLU A 485 -17.03 -18.16 63.67
CA GLU A 485 -18.34 -18.28 63.05
C GLU A 485 -18.43 -17.47 61.75
N LEU A 486 -17.83 -16.28 61.70
CA LEU A 486 -17.74 -15.48 60.48
C LEU A 486 -16.96 -16.19 59.38
N TYR A 487 -15.82 -16.80 59.72
CA TYR A 487 -15.05 -17.62 58.80
C TYR A 487 -15.89 -18.79 58.25
N ARG A 488 -16.60 -19.50 59.14
CA ARG A 488 -17.49 -20.61 58.75
C ARG A 488 -18.57 -20.15 57.77
N MET A 489 -19.27 -19.05 58.08
CA MET A 489 -20.31 -18.47 57.21
C MET A 489 -19.77 -18.04 55.84
N CYS A 490 -18.56 -17.47 55.78
CA CYS A 490 -17.94 -17.08 54.52
C CYS A 490 -17.46 -18.29 53.70
N SER A 491 -17.00 -19.36 54.35
CA SER A 491 -16.53 -20.59 53.68
C SER A 491 -17.67 -21.48 53.13
N GLU A 492 -18.88 -21.39 53.70
CA GLU A 492 -20.06 -22.18 53.29
C GLU A 492 -20.86 -21.50 52.16
N ASN A 493 -20.72 -20.18 51.98
CA ASN A 493 -21.40 -19.44 50.91
C ASN A 493 -20.60 -19.50 49.61
N ASP A 494 -21.15 -20.21 48.63
CA ASP A 494 -20.57 -20.35 47.30
C ASP A 494 -20.64 -18.99 46.56
N ARG A 495 -19.52 -18.24 46.62
CA ARG A 495 -19.21 -16.99 45.91
C ARG A 495 -19.86 -15.70 46.46
N GLY A 496 -19.03 -14.69 46.72
CA GLY A 496 -19.49 -13.33 47.00
C GLY A 496 -20.28 -12.73 45.81
N PRO A 497 -21.28 -11.86 46.07
CA PRO A 497 -22.22 -11.39 45.03
C PRO A 497 -21.62 -10.35 44.05
N HIS A 498 -20.54 -9.67 44.42
CA HIS A 498 -19.86 -8.67 43.59
C HIS A 498 -18.39 -9.02 43.48
N LEU A 499 -17.93 -9.23 42.26
CA LEU A 499 -16.53 -9.53 41.96
C LEU A 499 -15.72 -8.25 42.11
N LEU A 500 -14.56 -8.31 42.76
CA LEU A 500 -13.53 -7.28 42.57
C LEU A 500 -13.18 -7.19 41.08
N MET A 501 -12.77 -6.00 40.62
CA MET A 501 -12.36 -5.77 39.23
C MET A 501 -11.08 -6.57 38.91
N PHE A 502 -11.24 -7.85 38.63
CA PHE A 502 -10.18 -8.72 38.10
C PHE A 502 -10.47 -8.99 36.63
N ALA A 503 -9.47 -8.71 35.78
CA ALA A 503 -9.52 -9.07 34.37
C ALA A 503 -9.84 -10.58 34.25
N PRO A 504 -10.93 -10.99 33.58
CA PRO A 504 -11.22 -12.40 33.38
C PRO A 504 -10.16 -13.03 32.47
N ALA A 505 -9.66 -14.21 32.86
CA ALA A 505 -9.02 -15.11 31.92
C ALA A 505 -10.11 -15.67 30.99
N SER A 506 -10.15 -15.24 29.72
CA SER A 506 -11.07 -15.81 28.73
C SER A 506 -10.35 -16.56 27.61
N ILE A 507 -10.90 -17.74 27.35
CA ILE A 507 -10.55 -18.78 26.40
C ILE A 507 -11.00 -18.39 24.97
N GLY A 508 -10.15 -18.59 23.96
CA GLY A 508 -10.55 -19.07 22.63
C GLY A 508 -10.64 -18.12 21.43
N SER A 509 -10.78 -16.79 21.58
CA SER A 509 -10.83 -15.84 20.44
C SER A 509 -9.46 -15.20 20.14
N PRO A 510 -9.08 -14.97 18.86
CA PRO A 510 -7.85 -14.22 18.52
C PRO A 510 -7.94 -12.76 19.01
N SER A 511 -6.82 -12.19 19.45
CA SER A 511 -6.77 -10.82 19.98
C SER A 511 -7.10 -9.77 18.90
N LEU A 512 -7.45 -8.54 19.29
CA LEU A 512 -7.55 -7.44 18.32
C LEU A 512 -6.22 -7.22 17.61
N LEU A 513 -5.12 -7.35 18.35
CA LEU A 513 -3.79 -7.28 17.79
C LEU A 513 -3.53 -8.41 16.77
N ASP A 514 -3.88 -9.66 17.07
CA ASP A 514 -3.74 -10.78 16.14
C ASP A 514 -4.50 -10.48 14.83
N ARG A 515 -5.75 -10.00 14.92
CA ARG A 515 -6.56 -9.63 13.75
C ARG A 515 -5.95 -8.48 12.94
N VAL A 516 -5.23 -7.56 13.59
CA VAL A 516 -4.56 -6.44 12.94
C VAL A 516 -3.21 -6.86 12.34
N GLN A 517 -2.47 -7.74 13.02
CA GLN A 517 -1.20 -8.29 12.56
C GLN A 517 -1.38 -9.37 11.47
N GLU A 518 -2.57 -9.97 11.39
CA GLU A 518 -3.02 -10.81 10.27
C GLU A 518 -3.32 -10.00 9.00
N ARG A 519 -3.33 -8.65 9.05
CA ARG A 519 -3.29 -7.85 7.82
C ARG A 519 -1.92 -8.00 7.16
N PRO A 520 -1.86 -8.44 5.90
CA PRO A 520 -0.60 -8.62 5.21
C PRO A 520 0.14 -7.27 5.09
N ASP A 521 1.36 -7.17 5.62
CA ASP A 521 2.18 -5.96 5.47
C ASP A 521 2.51 -5.72 3.99
N VAL A 522 1.88 -4.69 3.42
CA VAL A 522 2.11 -4.24 2.04
C VAL A 522 3.21 -3.19 1.96
N GLU A 523 3.52 -2.46 3.05
CA GLU A 523 4.40 -1.29 2.96
C GLU A 523 5.87 -1.70 2.89
N GLY A 524 6.29 -2.77 3.57
CA GLY A 524 7.62 -3.35 3.40
C GLY A 524 7.93 -3.70 1.94
N HIS A 525 7.00 -4.38 1.27
CA HIS A 525 7.13 -4.77 -0.14
C HIS A 525 7.07 -3.56 -1.09
N LEU A 526 6.22 -2.56 -0.80
CA LEU A 526 6.20 -1.30 -1.55
C LEU A 526 7.52 -0.53 -1.44
N ARG A 527 8.18 -0.54 -0.27
CA ARG A 527 9.52 0.05 -0.09
C ARG A 527 10.57 -0.68 -0.93
N GLN A 528 10.53 -2.00 -0.99
CA GLN A 528 11.42 -2.79 -1.84
C GLN A 528 11.20 -2.45 -3.33
N LEU A 529 9.94 -2.43 -3.78
CA LEU A 529 9.57 -2.03 -5.14
C LEU A 529 10.07 -0.62 -5.47
N ARG A 530 9.87 0.35 -4.57
CA ARG A 530 10.35 1.73 -4.73
C ARG A 530 11.87 1.79 -4.90
N ARG A 531 12.64 1.10 -4.03
CA ARG A 531 14.11 1.06 -4.11
C ARG A 531 14.58 0.44 -5.42
N GLN A 532 13.94 -0.64 -5.87
CA GLN A 532 14.24 -1.28 -7.15
C GLN A 532 14.01 -0.32 -8.32
N ARG A 533 12.84 0.34 -8.37
CA ARG A 533 12.48 1.26 -9.47
C ARG A 533 13.40 2.47 -9.56
N LEU A 534 13.73 3.10 -8.42
CA LEU A 534 14.65 4.24 -8.40
C LEU A 534 16.07 3.85 -8.82
N LYS A 535 16.51 2.62 -8.55
CA LYS A 535 17.80 2.09 -9.00
C LYS A 535 17.82 1.79 -10.49
N GLU A 536 16.73 1.27 -11.05
CA GLU A 536 16.60 0.92 -12.48
C GLU A 536 16.72 2.14 -13.42
N ARG A 537 16.39 3.36 -12.98
CA ARG A 537 16.52 4.58 -13.78
C ARG A 537 17.97 4.94 -14.10
N GLY A 538 18.87 4.85 -13.11
CA GLY A 538 20.29 5.23 -13.25
C GLY A 538 20.52 6.67 -13.74
N SER A 539 21.78 6.99 -14.08
CA SER A 539 22.23 8.31 -14.57
C SER A 539 22.04 8.47 -16.10
N ALA A 540 20.88 8.10 -16.64
CA ALA A 540 20.60 8.24 -18.06
C ALA A 540 20.26 9.69 -18.43
N VAL A 541 20.68 10.14 -19.62
CA VAL A 541 20.35 11.48 -20.15
C VAL A 541 18.84 11.58 -20.37
N TYR A 542 18.21 12.58 -19.75
CA TYR A 542 16.80 12.88 -19.93
C TYR A 542 16.59 14.36 -20.24
N ILE A 543 15.90 14.63 -21.34
CA ILE A 543 15.49 15.97 -21.74
C ILE A 543 13.97 16.10 -21.55
N PRO A 544 13.48 17.13 -20.84
CA PRO A 544 12.05 17.33 -20.63
C PRO A 544 11.26 17.31 -21.94
N ALA A 545 10.30 16.38 -22.02
CA ALA A 545 9.48 16.19 -23.20
C ALA A 545 8.45 17.32 -23.38
N GLN A 546 8.20 17.68 -24.64
CA GLN A 546 7.18 18.63 -25.06
C GLN A 546 6.09 17.88 -25.82
N ALA A 547 4.85 18.33 -25.69
CA ALA A 547 3.70 17.72 -26.33
C ALA A 547 2.69 18.76 -26.82
N LYS A 548 1.80 18.33 -27.70
CA LYS A 548 0.62 19.08 -28.15
C LYS A 548 -0.66 18.32 -27.81
N ALA A 549 -1.81 19.01 -27.87
CA ALA A 549 -3.06 18.50 -27.31
C ALA A 549 -3.69 17.33 -28.07
N GLY A 550 -3.29 17.06 -29.31
CA GLY A 550 -3.86 15.99 -30.14
C GLY A 550 -3.22 15.94 -31.52
N LEU A 551 -3.57 14.96 -32.34
CA LEU A 551 -2.97 14.75 -33.67
C LEU A 551 -3.20 15.93 -34.61
N GLN A 552 -4.39 16.54 -34.56
CA GLN A 552 -4.78 17.69 -35.39
C GLN A 552 -4.42 19.05 -34.78
N ALA A 553 -3.85 19.08 -33.57
CA ALA A 553 -3.46 20.33 -32.93
C ALA A 553 -2.25 20.95 -33.64
N SER A 554 -2.21 22.29 -33.69
CA SER A 554 -1.07 23.04 -34.23
C SER A 554 0.21 22.72 -33.45
N ASP A 555 1.31 22.58 -34.18
CA ASP A 555 2.64 22.39 -33.61
C ASP A 555 3.15 23.62 -32.85
N GLU A 556 2.47 24.76 -32.92
CA GLU A 556 2.83 25.98 -32.19
C GLU A 556 2.27 25.98 -30.74
N ALA A 557 1.23 25.20 -30.47
CA ALA A 557 0.58 25.10 -29.16
C ALA A 557 1.22 23.99 -28.29
N ARG A 558 2.55 24.05 -28.10
CA ARG A 558 3.31 23.08 -27.30
C ARG A 558 3.24 23.38 -25.81
N PHE A 559 3.30 22.34 -24.99
CA PHE A 559 3.37 22.43 -23.54
C PHE A 559 4.31 21.37 -22.97
N ALA A 560 4.81 21.61 -21.75
CA ALA A 560 5.60 20.64 -21.01
C ALA A 560 4.75 19.42 -20.65
N LEU A 561 5.17 18.23 -21.11
CA LEU A 561 4.36 17.02 -20.95
C LEU A 561 4.24 16.59 -19.48
N MET A 562 5.30 16.75 -18.69
CA MET A 562 5.30 16.37 -17.27
C MET A 562 4.27 17.18 -16.48
N GLU A 563 4.27 18.51 -16.65
CA GLU A 563 3.32 19.42 -15.99
C GLU A 563 1.88 19.06 -16.36
N ARG A 564 1.61 18.77 -17.63
CA ARG A 564 0.26 18.39 -18.07
C ARG A 564 -0.20 17.05 -17.47
N VAL A 565 0.71 16.09 -17.29
CA VAL A 565 0.38 14.81 -16.67
C VAL A 565 0.16 14.99 -15.15
N GLU A 566 0.86 15.92 -14.50
CA GLU A 566 0.59 16.31 -13.11
C GLU A 566 -0.79 16.99 -12.96
N GLU A 567 -1.15 17.91 -13.85
CA GLU A 567 -2.50 18.49 -13.90
C GLU A 567 -3.59 17.42 -14.07
N PHE A 568 -3.34 16.43 -14.93
CA PHE A 568 -4.22 15.28 -15.11
C PHE A 568 -4.42 14.49 -13.80
N MET A 569 -3.37 14.33 -12.99
CA MET A 569 -3.45 13.61 -11.71
C MET A 569 -4.35 14.29 -10.69
N ASP A 570 -4.46 15.61 -10.74
CA ASP A 570 -5.34 16.38 -9.85
C ASP A 570 -6.77 16.57 -10.40
N SER A 571 -6.98 16.27 -11.68
CA SER A 571 -8.28 16.40 -12.35
C SER A 571 -9.27 15.25 -12.05
N ASN A 572 -10.51 15.34 -12.54
CA ASN A 572 -11.48 14.23 -12.51
C ASN A 572 -11.32 13.22 -13.66
N GLN A 573 -10.29 13.38 -14.50
CA GLN A 573 -10.06 12.48 -15.64
C GLN A 573 -9.46 11.15 -15.19
N ALA A 574 -9.72 10.10 -15.97
CA ALA A 574 -9.35 8.73 -15.62
C ALA A 574 -8.26 8.15 -16.54
N VAL A 575 -8.24 8.53 -17.82
CA VAL A 575 -7.29 8.01 -18.82
C VAL A 575 -6.57 9.15 -19.54
N PHE A 576 -5.24 9.07 -19.58
CA PHE A 576 -4.34 9.94 -20.34
C PHE A 576 -3.63 9.13 -21.43
N LEU A 577 -3.94 9.39 -22.70
CA LEU A 577 -3.31 8.76 -23.85
C LEU A 577 -2.09 9.56 -24.31
N LEU A 578 -0.91 8.97 -24.20
CA LEU A 578 0.35 9.51 -24.69
C LEU A 578 0.69 8.93 -26.07
N LEU A 579 0.65 9.79 -27.08
CA LEU A 579 0.96 9.46 -28.46
C LEU A 579 2.33 9.99 -28.86
N GLY A 580 2.90 9.40 -29.90
CA GLY A 580 4.14 9.84 -30.51
C GLY A 580 4.70 8.76 -31.40
N ASP A 581 5.59 9.14 -32.30
CA ASP A 581 6.14 8.23 -33.31
C ASP A 581 7.11 7.23 -32.68
N SER A 582 7.52 6.23 -33.47
CA SER A 582 8.57 5.28 -33.07
C SER A 582 9.87 6.02 -32.69
N GLY A 583 10.39 5.77 -31.48
CA GLY A 583 11.59 6.45 -30.98
C GLY A 583 11.38 7.85 -30.38
N ALA A 584 10.15 8.37 -30.33
CA ALA A 584 9.83 9.71 -29.78
C ALA A 584 10.13 9.90 -28.27
N GLY A 585 10.49 8.83 -27.54
CA GLY A 585 10.84 8.91 -26.11
C GLY A 585 9.71 8.59 -25.13
N LYS A 586 8.58 8.02 -25.59
CA LYS A 586 7.43 7.63 -24.74
C LYS A 586 7.82 6.77 -23.54
N SER A 587 8.54 5.67 -23.76
CA SER A 587 9.02 4.78 -22.69
C SER A 587 9.98 5.47 -21.73
N THR A 588 10.82 6.38 -22.24
CA THR A 588 11.74 7.18 -21.40
C THR A 588 10.96 8.12 -20.49
N PHE A 589 9.96 8.82 -21.05
CA PHE A 589 9.05 9.67 -20.27
C PHE A 589 8.28 8.86 -19.21
N ASN A 590 7.73 7.69 -19.56
CA ASN A 590 6.98 6.84 -18.64
C ASN A 590 7.84 6.39 -17.43
N ARG A 591 9.12 6.08 -17.65
CA ARG A 591 10.06 5.75 -16.56
C ARG A 591 10.41 6.96 -15.70
N GLU A 592 10.58 8.13 -16.33
CA GLU A 592 10.80 9.37 -15.60
C GLU A 592 9.61 9.71 -14.71
N LEU A 593 8.40 9.61 -15.26
CA LEU A 593 7.14 9.80 -14.56
C LEU A 593 7.04 8.87 -13.34
N GLU A 594 7.30 7.57 -13.52
CA GLU A 594 7.31 6.61 -12.42
C GLU A 594 8.30 7.02 -11.31
N CYS A 595 9.50 7.46 -11.68
CA CYS A 595 10.53 7.88 -10.74
C CYS A 595 10.12 9.14 -9.96
N THR A 596 9.61 10.17 -10.65
CA THR A 596 9.13 11.39 -9.99
C THR A 596 7.97 11.10 -9.05
N LEU A 597 7.06 10.20 -9.42
CA LEU A 597 5.95 9.80 -8.55
C LEU A 597 6.43 9.00 -7.33
N TRP A 598 7.37 8.09 -7.50
CA TRP A 598 7.99 7.39 -6.36
C TRP A 598 8.78 8.34 -5.45
N GLN A 599 9.33 9.44 -5.96
CA GLN A 599 9.96 10.47 -5.13
C GLN A 599 8.92 11.26 -4.32
N LYS A 600 7.77 11.59 -4.92
CA LYS A 600 6.65 12.32 -4.28
C LYS A 600 5.76 11.45 -3.37
N TYR A 601 5.84 10.13 -3.48
CA TYR A 601 4.99 9.18 -2.75
C TYR A 601 5.08 9.35 -1.21
N LYS A 602 3.90 9.44 -0.57
CA LYS A 602 3.72 9.49 0.89
C LYS A 602 3.07 8.20 1.40
N LYS A 603 3.51 7.69 2.55
CA LYS A 603 2.99 6.45 3.16
C LYS A 603 1.48 6.57 3.45
N LYS A 604 0.72 5.47 3.23
CA LYS A 604 -0.75 5.32 3.44
C LYS A 604 -1.68 6.24 2.63
N THR A 605 -1.30 7.48 2.33
CA THR A 605 -2.11 8.48 1.60
C THR A 605 -1.67 8.69 0.15
N GLY A 606 -0.44 8.30 -0.18
CA GLY A 606 0.12 8.45 -1.52
C GLY A 606 -0.43 7.43 -2.52
N THR A 607 -0.65 7.92 -3.74
CA THR A 607 -1.00 7.08 -4.89
C THR A 607 0.22 6.28 -5.34
N ILE A 608 0.04 4.98 -5.54
CA ILE A 608 1.12 4.04 -5.89
C ILE A 608 1.35 4.09 -7.40
N PRO A 609 2.51 4.57 -7.90
CA PRO A 609 2.83 4.47 -9.31
C PRO A 609 3.23 3.03 -9.65
N LEU A 610 2.64 2.47 -10.70
CA LEU A 610 2.91 1.12 -11.16
C LEU A 610 3.17 1.14 -12.67
N HIS A 611 4.45 1.05 -13.05
CA HIS A 611 4.81 0.89 -14.46
C HIS A 611 4.55 -0.55 -14.95
N ILE A 612 3.78 -0.64 -16.02
CA ILE A 612 3.35 -1.87 -16.67
C ILE A 612 3.85 -1.85 -18.11
N ASN A 613 4.83 -2.70 -18.42
CA ASN A 613 5.27 -2.94 -19.78
C ASN A 613 4.29 -3.92 -20.46
N LEU A 614 3.34 -3.41 -21.25
CA LEU A 614 2.21 -4.17 -21.79
C LEU A 614 2.64 -5.41 -22.61
N PRO A 615 3.64 -5.32 -23.52
CA PRO A 615 4.12 -6.49 -24.27
C PRO A 615 4.69 -7.62 -23.40
N SER A 616 5.02 -7.35 -22.13
CA SER A 616 5.55 -8.36 -21.20
C SER A 616 4.47 -9.10 -20.40
N ILE A 617 3.21 -8.67 -20.50
CA ILE A 617 2.07 -9.25 -19.80
C ILE A 617 1.25 -10.07 -20.78
N ASP A 618 0.97 -11.33 -20.42
CA ASP A 618 0.03 -12.15 -21.17
C ASP A 618 -1.41 -11.70 -20.87
N LYS A 619 -2.21 -11.49 -21.92
CA LYS A 619 -3.61 -11.03 -21.85
C LYS A 619 -3.80 -9.83 -20.89
N PRO A 620 -3.22 -8.65 -21.17
CA PRO A 620 -3.33 -7.46 -20.32
C PRO A 620 -4.76 -6.92 -20.20
N GLU A 621 -5.70 -7.35 -21.05
CA GLU A 621 -7.12 -7.06 -20.90
C GLU A 621 -7.75 -7.72 -19.65
N HIS A 622 -7.03 -8.63 -18.99
CA HIS A 622 -7.48 -9.31 -17.78
C HIS A 622 -6.41 -9.32 -16.67
N ASP A 623 -6.75 -8.77 -15.51
CA ASP A 623 -5.98 -8.87 -14.26
C ASP A 623 -4.53 -8.33 -14.37
N MET A 624 -4.31 -7.27 -15.16
CA MET A 624 -2.94 -6.80 -15.43
C MET A 624 -2.22 -6.28 -14.19
N ILE A 625 -2.95 -5.70 -13.24
CA ILE A 625 -2.38 -5.11 -12.02
C ILE A 625 -1.88 -6.23 -11.10
N SER A 626 -2.73 -7.22 -10.79
CA SER A 626 -2.33 -8.36 -9.95
C SER A 626 -1.20 -9.16 -10.59
N LYS A 627 -1.23 -9.39 -11.91
CA LYS A 627 -0.12 -10.03 -12.64
C LYS A 627 1.19 -9.27 -12.47
N GLN A 628 1.17 -7.94 -12.52
CA GLN A 628 2.36 -7.13 -12.32
C GLN A 628 2.83 -7.14 -10.86
N LEU A 629 1.92 -7.12 -9.89
CA LEU A 629 2.26 -7.21 -8.46
C LEU A 629 2.83 -8.59 -8.09
N ARG A 630 2.29 -9.68 -8.64
CA ARG A 630 2.88 -11.03 -8.49
C ARG A 630 4.30 -11.11 -9.02
N LYS A 631 4.58 -10.45 -10.17
CA LYS A 631 5.96 -10.33 -10.70
C LYS A 631 6.89 -9.53 -9.78
N ALA A 632 6.32 -8.66 -8.95
CA ALA A 632 7.03 -7.91 -7.92
C ALA A 632 6.98 -8.61 -6.54
N GLU A 633 6.68 -9.92 -6.51
CA GLU A 633 6.72 -10.78 -5.32
C GLU A 633 5.66 -10.48 -4.25
N PHE A 634 4.55 -9.82 -4.61
CA PHE A 634 3.40 -9.65 -3.70
C PHE A 634 2.53 -10.93 -3.63
N THR A 635 2.07 -11.27 -2.43
CA THR A 635 1.15 -12.39 -2.17
C THR A 635 -0.30 -12.04 -2.52
N GLU A 636 -1.17 -13.05 -2.70
CA GLU A 636 -2.60 -12.79 -3.02
C GLU A 636 -3.31 -11.97 -1.93
N SER A 637 -2.99 -12.18 -0.65
CA SER A 637 -3.57 -11.42 0.45
C SER A 637 -3.13 -9.95 0.41
N GLN A 638 -1.84 -9.69 0.13
CA GLN A 638 -1.32 -8.33 -0.08
C GLN A 638 -1.99 -7.65 -1.28
N ILE A 639 -2.18 -8.38 -2.37
CA ILE A 639 -2.83 -7.86 -3.59
C ILE A 639 -4.28 -7.46 -3.31
N LEU A 640 -5.03 -8.26 -2.55
CA LEU A 640 -6.40 -7.92 -2.14
C LEU A 640 -6.42 -6.68 -1.25
N GLU A 641 -5.51 -6.58 -0.27
CA GLU A 641 -5.37 -5.39 0.59
C GLU A 641 -5.10 -4.13 -0.25
N LEU A 642 -4.15 -4.21 -1.19
CA LEU A 642 -3.84 -3.11 -2.12
C LEU A 642 -5.04 -2.75 -2.99
N LYS A 643 -5.78 -3.75 -3.49
CA LYS A 643 -6.95 -3.57 -4.36
C LYS A 643 -8.08 -2.81 -3.67
N PHE A 644 -8.38 -3.13 -2.42
CA PHE A 644 -9.51 -2.53 -1.70
C PHE A 644 -9.17 -1.21 -1.02
N HIS A 645 -7.91 -0.97 -0.65
CA HIS A 645 -7.54 0.14 0.22
C HIS A 645 -6.58 1.18 -0.37
N ARG A 646 -5.97 0.92 -1.53
CA ARG A 646 -4.94 1.82 -2.11
C ARG A 646 -5.33 2.31 -3.51
N ARG A 647 -4.83 3.49 -3.85
CA ARG A 647 -5.00 4.12 -5.16
C ARG A 647 -3.73 3.94 -6.00
N PHE A 648 -3.89 3.75 -7.30
CA PHE A 648 -2.80 3.54 -8.25
C PHE A 648 -2.75 4.59 -9.37
N ILE A 649 -1.54 4.88 -9.84
CA ILE A 649 -1.29 5.49 -11.16
C ILE A 649 -0.64 4.41 -12.02
N LEU A 650 -1.40 3.89 -12.97
CA LEU A 650 -0.93 2.87 -13.90
C LEU A 650 -0.22 3.56 -15.06
N ILE A 651 1.05 3.22 -15.27
CA ILE A 651 1.83 3.73 -16.39
C ILE A 651 2.02 2.58 -17.37
N CYS A 652 1.09 2.46 -18.30
CA CYS A 652 1.02 1.38 -19.27
C CYS A 652 1.83 1.74 -20.52
N ASP A 653 2.92 1.03 -20.75
CA ASP A 653 3.85 1.30 -21.85
C ASP A 653 3.73 0.27 -22.98
N GLY A 654 3.59 0.75 -24.22
CA GLY A 654 3.65 -0.07 -25.44
C GLY A 654 2.34 -0.76 -25.82
N TYR A 655 1.23 -0.03 -25.89
CA TYR A 655 -0.08 -0.59 -26.29
C TYR A 655 -0.04 -1.21 -27.70
N ASP A 656 0.58 -0.52 -28.65
CA ASP A 656 0.78 -0.98 -30.04
C ASP A 656 1.57 -2.30 -30.10
N GLU A 657 2.60 -2.43 -29.28
CA GLU A 657 3.49 -3.59 -29.24
C GLU A 657 2.83 -4.82 -28.59
N SER A 658 1.79 -4.62 -27.79
CA SER A 658 1.01 -5.67 -27.14
C SER A 658 -0.12 -6.25 -28.02
N GLN A 659 -0.28 -5.72 -29.25
CA GLN A 659 -1.33 -6.11 -30.22
C GLN A 659 -2.76 -6.03 -29.66
N GLN A 660 -2.98 -5.11 -28.71
CA GLN A 660 -4.27 -4.92 -28.07
C GLN A 660 -5.22 -4.14 -28.98
N THR A 661 -6.46 -4.61 -29.03
CA THR A 661 -7.55 -3.97 -29.77
C THR A 661 -8.70 -3.53 -28.84
N HIS A 662 -8.60 -3.88 -27.56
CA HIS A 662 -9.62 -3.63 -26.56
C HIS A 662 -9.26 -2.46 -25.64
N ASN A 663 -10.29 -1.87 -25.04
CA ASN A 663 -10.14 -0.86 -24.00
C ASN A 663 -9.70 -1.50 -22.67
N LEU A 664 -8.42 -1.30 -22.31
CA LEU A 664 -7.83 -1.90 -21.11
C LEU A 664 -8.41 -1.32 -19.82
N TYR A 665 -8.87 -0.07 -19.83
CA TYR A 665 -9.52 0.55 -18.67
C TYR A 665 -10.83 -0.19 -18.34
N THR A 666 -11.70 -0.33 -19.34
CA THR A 666 -13.00 -1.01 -19.16
C THR A 666 -12.84 -2.50 -18.92
N ARG A 667 -11.93 -3.17 -19.63
CA ARG A 667 -11.74 -4.62 -19.49
C ARG A 667 -11.15 -5.03 -18.14
N ASN A 668 -10.36 -4.17 -17.51
CA ASN A 668 -9.86 -4.36 -16.15
C ASN A 668 -10.78 -3.76 -15.07
N ARG A 669 -11.97 -3.26 -15.43
CA ARG A 669 -13.00 -2.75 -14.49
C ARG A 669 -12.49 -1.69 -13.53
N LEU A 670 -11.62 -0.79 -14.02
CA LEU A 670 -10.99 0.21 -13.16
C LEU A 670 -12.01 1.22 -12.63
N ASN A 671 -11.92 1.52 -11.34
CA ASN A 671 -12.84 2.39 -10.59
C ASN A 671 -14.30 1.91 -10.54
N GLU A 672 -14.57 0.63 -10.80
CA GLU A 672 -15.86 -0.01 -10.47
C GLU A 672 -15.92 -0.38 -8.97
N ALA A 673 -17.13 -0.56 -8.43
CA ALA A 673 -17.32 -0.87 -7.02
C ALA A 673 -16.65 -2.22 -6.65
N GLY A 674 -15.74 -2.22 -5.67
CA GLY A 674 -14.99 -3.41 -5.24
C GLY A 674 -13.81 -3.77 -6.15
N GLU A 675 -13.49 -2.92 -7.13
CA GLU A 675 -12.35 -3.10 -8.04
C GLU A 675 -11.25 -2.04 -7.79
N TRP A 676 -10.16 -2.14 -8.56
CA TRP A 676 -8.97 -1.29 -8.40
C TRP A 676 -9.30 0.20 -8.57
N GLN A 677 -8.86 1.03 -7.61
CA GLN A 677 -8.92 2.49 -7.71
C GLN A 677 -7.68 3.00 -8.44
N ALA A 678 -7.80 3.40 -9.71
CA ALA A 678 -6.65 3.75 -10.52
C ALA A 678 -6.91 4.83 -11.58
N LYS A 679 -5.92 5.70 -11.79
CA LYS A 679 -5.78 6.49 -13.02
C LYS A 679 -4.81 5.80 -13.97
N MET A 680 -4.99 5.98 -15.27
CA MET A 680 -4.18 5.32 -16.28
C MET A 680 -3.51 6.34 -17.20
N VAL A 681 -2.18 6.26 -17.31
CA VAL A 681 -1.39 6.87 -18.39
C VAL A 681 -1.00 5.74 -19.32
N ILE A 682 -1.41 5.81 -20.59
CA ILE A 682 -1.18 4.75 -21.56
C ILE A 682 -0.45 5.29 -22.80
N SER A 683 0.65 4.65 -23.18
CA SER A 683 1.44 5.05 -24.35
C SER A 683 1.11 4.20 -25.58
N CYS A 684 1.03 4.85 -26.74
CA CYS A 684 0.81 4.18 -28.02
C CYS A 684 1.53 4.93 -29.15
N ARG A 685 1.92 4.22 -30.21
CA ARG A 685 2.35 4.82 -31.48
C ARG A 685 1.21 5.53 -32.18
N SER A 686 1.45 6.75 -32.62
CA SER A 686 0.48 7.53 -33.41
C SER A 686 0.03 6.78 -34.66
N GLU A 687 0.96 6.04 -35.27
CA GLU A 687 0.78 5.36 -36.55
C GLU A 687 0.03 4.03 -36.43
N TYR A 688 -0.13 3.48 -35.22
CA TYR A 688 -0.92 2.28 -34.95
C TYR A 688 -2.43 2.56 -34.88
N LEU A 689 -2.80 3.83 -34.82
CA LEU A 689 -4.17 4.27 -34.62
C LEU A 689 -4.95 4.28 -35.93
N GLY A 690 -6.13 3.66 -35.91
CA GLY A 690 -7.12 3.80 -36.99
C GLY A 690 -8.01 5.03 -36.79
N VAL A 691 -8.95 5.25 -37.72
CA VAL A 691 -9.85 6.43 -37.71
C VAL A 691 -10.67 6.53 -36.40
N ASP A 692 -11.09 5.39 -35.83
CA ASP A 692 -11.89 5.31 -34.60
C ASP A 692 -11.08 4.80 -33.39
N TYR A 693 -9.86 5.29 -33.20
CA TYR A 693 -8.98 4.77 -32.14
C TYR A 693 -9.44 5.12 -30.72
N ARG A 694 -10.20 6.21 -30.54
CA ARG A 694 -10.61 6.71 -29.21
C ARG A 694 -11.44 5.69 -28.43
N ASP A 695 -12.23 4.86 -29.12
CA ASP A 695 -13.01 3.78 -28.51
C ASP A 695 -12.13 2.76 -27.76
N ARG A 696 -10.85 2.64 -28.12
CA ARG A 696 -9.89 1.76 -27.46
C ARG A 696 -9.34 2.31 -26.14
N PHE A 697 -9.62 3.57 -25.80
CA PHE A 697 -9.02 4.22 -24.63
C PHE A 697 -10.03 5.00 -23.77
N GLN A 698 -11.10 5.51 -24.36
CA GLN A 698 -12.07 6.34 -23.65
C GLN A 698 -12.92 5.52 -22.67
N PRO A 699 -13.02 5.92 -21.39
CA PRO A 699 -13.94 5.29 -20.44
C PRO A 699 -15.42 5.60 -20.77
N GLY A 700 -16.28 4.58 -20.86
CA GLY A 700 -17.74 4.72 -21.03
C GLY A 700 -18.31 3.97 -22.24
N ASP A 701 -19.63 3.82 -22.28
CA ASP A 701 -20.36 3.15 -23.36
C ASP A 701 -20.81 4.17 -24.43
N ARG A 702 -20.80 3.80 -25.72
CA ARG A 702 -21.06 4.70 -26.88
C ARG A 702 -22.38 5.50 -26.77
N ASN A 703 -23.31 5.04 -25.93
CA ASN A 703 -24.69 5.53 -25.84
C ASN A 703 -24.96 6.50 -24.68
N HIS A 704 -24.00 6.80 -23.82
CA HIS A 704 -24.18 7.75 -22.71
C HIS A 704 -23.25 8.94 -22.86
N ARG A 705 -23.78 10.05 -23.38
CA ARG A 705 -23.13 11.37 -23.34
C ARG A 705 -23.13 11.87 -21.90
N SER A 706 -22.18 11.43 -21.09
CA SER A 706 -21.84 12.13 -19.84
C SER A 706 -21.16 13.46 -20.19
N GLU A 707 -21.55 14.54 -19.52
CA GLU A 707 -21.09 15.92 -19.77
C GLU A 707 -19.60 16.17 -19.42
N VAL A 708 -18.89 15.20 -18.83
CA VAL A 708 -17.50 15.32 -18.40
C VAL A 708 -16.62 14.32 -19.15
N SER A 709 -15.68 14.81 -19.97
CA SER A 709 -14.69 13.98 -20.66
C SER A 709 -13.70 13.37 -19.67
N LEU A 710 -13.83 12.08 -19.36
CA LEU A 710 -12.88 11.31 -18.55
C LEU A 710 -11.57 10.99 -19.27
N PHE A 711 -11.46 11.38 -20.53
CA PHE A 711 -10.35 11.07 -21.43
C PHE A 711 -9.58 12.34 -21.80
N GLN A 712 -8.25 12.23 -21.79
CA GLN A 712 -7.33 13.23 -22.28
C GLN A 712 -6.27 12.58 -23.18
N GLU A 713 -5.81 13.29 -24.20
CA GLU A 713 -4.70 12.85 -25.05
C GLU A 713 -3.62 13.94 -25.15
N ALA A 714 -2.39 13.51 -25.45
CA ALA A 714 -1.28 14.38 -25.80
C ALA A 714 -0.37 13.66 -26.80
N VAL A 715 0.17 14.40 -27.76
CA VAL A 715 1.10 13.90 -28.78
C VAL A 715 2.47 14.50 -28.52
N MET A 716 3.49 13.67 -28.31
CA MET A 716 4.87 14.11 -28.16
C MET A 716 5.34 14.82 -29.43
N THR A 717 5.95 15.99 -29.27
CA THR A 717 6.52 16.75 -30.38
C THR A 717 8.00 16.40 -30.56
N PRO A 718 8.54 16.44 -31.80
CA PRO A 718 9.96 16.27 -32.04
C PRO A 718 10.81 17.29 -31.26
N PHE A 719 12.06 16.95 -30.96
CA PHE A 719 12.96 17.86 -30.26
C PHE A 719 13.15 19.18 -31.01
N SER A 720 13.07 20.28 -30.26
CA SER A 720 13.53 21.59 -30.70
C SER A 720 15.06 21.62 -30.81
N LEU A 721 15.59 22.60 -31.55
CA LEU A 721 17.04 22.76 -31.70
C LEU A 721 17.76 22.97 -30.36
N SER A 722 17.12 23.64 -29.39
CA SER A 722 17.67 23.80 -28.04
C SER A 722 17.69 22.49 -27.26
N GLN A 723 16.66 21.64 -27.39
CA GLN A 723 16.64 20.30 -26.79
C GLN A 723 17.70 19.39 -27.40
N VAL A 724 17.91 19.45 -28.72
CA VAL A 724 18.99 18.75 -29.43
C VAL A 724 20.36 19.17 -28.89
N GLN A 725 20.62 20.47 -28.75
CA GLN A 725 21.89 20.97 -28.22
C GLN A 725 22.12 20.53 -26.76
N ASN A 726 21.10 20.67 -25.90
CA ASN A 726 21.17 20.25 -24.50
C ASN A 726 21.42 18.72 -24.37
N TYR A 727 20.79 17.92 -25.24
CA TYR A 727 21.04 16.48 -25.28
C TYR A 727 22.51 16.16 -25.57
N ILE A 728 23.13 16.84 -26.54
CA ILE A 728 24.56 16.66 -26.88
C ILE A 728 25.44 17.02 -25.68
N ASP A 729 25.18 18.16 -25.05
CA ASP A 729 25.97 18.61 -23.90
C ASP A 729 25.90 17.62 -22.73
N GLN A 730 24.70 17.11 -22.42
CA GLN A 730 24.53 16.08 -21.40
C GLN A 730 25.17 14.74 -21.82
N TYR A 731 25.02 14.32 -23.08
CA TYR A 731 25.60 13.09 -23.60
C TYR A 731 27.12 13.09 -23.47
N VAL A 732 27.79 14.17 -23.86
CA VAL A 732 29.25 14.29 -23.75
C VAL A 732 29.68 14.28 -22.28
N SER A 733 28.93 14.94 -21.39
CA SER A 733 29.23 14.97 -19.96
C SER A 733 29.12 13.60 -19.27
N VAL A 734 28.11 12.80 -19.64
CA VAL A 734 27.79 11.51 -19.02
C VAL A 734 28.65 10.39 -19.61
N TYR A 735 28.74 10.31 -20.95
CA TYR A 735 29.33 9.16 -21.64
C TYR A 735 30.78 9.37 -22.09
N ARG A 736 31.28 10.61 -22.07
CA ARG A 736 32.67 10.98 -22.48
C ARG A 736 33.13 10.32 -23.80
N PRO A 737 32.42 10.58 -24.91
CA PRO A 737 32.74 10.03 -26.23
C PRO A 737 34.04 10.61 -26.81
N LEU A 738 34.45 10.10 -27.98
CA LEU A 738 35.67 10.54 -28.69
C LEU A 738 35.60 11.98 -29.21
N TRP A 739 34.40 12.46 -29.54
CA TRP A 739 34.16 13.81 -30.05
C TRP A 739 33.71 14.75 -28.93
N GLU A 740 34.14 16.02 -29.00
CA GLU A 740 33.64 17.09 -28.14
C GLU A 740 32.26 17.60 -28.62
N ALA A 741 31.51 18.25 -27.73
CA ALA A 741 30.15 18.74 -28.02
C ALA A 741 30.10 19.65 -29.26
N ASP A 742 31.11 20.51 -29.46
CA ASP A 742 31.17 21.42 -30.60
C ASP A 742 31.37 20.69 -31.93
N GLN A 743 32.04 19.55 -31.94
CA GLN A 743 32.24 18.74 -33.15
C GLN A 743 30.92 18.11 -33.61
N TYR A 744 30.14 17.57 -32.66
CA TYR A 744 28.79 17.07 -32.94
C TYR A 744 27.87 18.19 -33.45
N LYS A 745 27.87 19.35 -32.81
CA LYS A 745 27.05 20.51 -33.21
C LYS A 745 27.37 20.95 -34.65
N LYS A 746 28.66 21.04 -35.01
CA LYS A 746 29.08 21.37 -36.39
C LYS A 746 28.64 20.32 -37.41
N ALA A 747 28.74 19.03 -37.10
CA ALA A 747 28.30 17.97 -38.02
C ALA A 747 26.79 18.07 -38.34
N LEU A 748 25.96 18.42 -37.35
CA LEU A 748 24.51 18.62 -37.54
C LEU A 748 24.15 19.87 -38.35
N GLU A 749 25.01 20.90 -38.34
CA GLU A 749 24.82 22.09 -39.18
C GLU A 749 25.18 21.82 -40.64
N LEU A 750 26.20 20.98 -40.88
CA LEU A 750 26.72 20.70 -42.22
C LEU A 750 25.89 19.68 -43.01
N ILE A 751 25.08 18.83 -42.35
CA ILE A 751 24.25 17.79 -42.99
C ILE A 751 22.76 18.09 -42.76
N PRO A 752 22.07 18.73 -43.72
CA PRO A 752 20.66 19.09 -43.57
C PRO A 752 19.72 17.89 -43.36
N SER A 753 19.98 16.75 -44.01
CA SER A 753 19.14 15.54 -43.86
C SER A 753 19.20 14.97 -42.44
N LEU A 754 20.37 15.06 -41.80
CA LEU A 754 20.60 14.58 -40.44
C LEU A 754 19.91 15.45 -39.39
N LYS A 755 19.82 16.77 -39.63
CA LYS A 755 19.15 17.73 -38.74
C LYS A 755 17.67 17.38 -38.50
N GLU A 756 17.00 16.82 -39.50
CA GLU A 756 15.62 16.34 -39.35
C GLU A 756 15.55 15.01 -38.60
N LEU A 757 16.49 14.08 -38.85
CA LEU A 757 16.53 12.77 -38.17
C LEU A 757 16.79 12.90 -36.66
N VAL A 758 17.71 13.78 -36.24
CA VAL A 758 18.07 13.96 -34.82
C VAL A 758 16.99 14.64 -33.97
N LYS A 759 15.91 15.13 -34.57
CA LYS A 759 14.73 15.56 -33.80
C LYS A 759 14.03 14.39 -33.12
N ASN A 760 14.23 13.17 -33.61
CA ASN A 760 13.79 11.94 -32.96
C ASN A 760 14.83 11.50 -31.90
N PRO A 761 14.47 11.37 -30.62
CA PRO A 761 15.42 11.06 -29.54
C PRO A 761 16.22 9.76 -29.73
N PHE A 762 15.60 8.71 -30.28
CA PHE A 762 16.31 7.46 -30.54
C PHE A 762 17.35 7.64 -31.65
N LEU A 763 16.96 8.26 -32.77
CA LEU A 763 17.88 8.53 -33.88
C LEU A 763 18.99 9.49 -33.48
N MET A 764 18.72 10.45 -32.59
CA MET A 764 19.73 11.30 -31.98
C MET A 764 20.79 10.47 -31.27
N SER A 765 20.37 9.60 -30.34
CA SER A 765 21.31 8.75 -29.59
C SER A 765 22.17 7.88 -30.51
N LEU A 766 21.56 7.31 -31.56
CA LEU A 766 22.22 6.47 -32.54
C LEU A 766 23.18 7.28 -33.43
N SER A 767 22.80 8.50 -33.83
CA SER A 767 23.64 9.40 -34.62
C SER A 767 24.90 9.78 -33.85
N LEU A 768 24.78 10.21 -32.59
CA LEU A 768 25.94 10.60 -31.77
C LEU A 768 26.92 9.44 -31.55
N GLU A 769 26.42 8.20 -31.55
CA GLU A 769 27.24 6.99 -31.42
C GLU A 769 28.00 6.64 -32.71
N VAL A 770 27.42 6.91 -33.88
CA VAL A 770 27.93 6.47 -35.19
C VAL A 770 28.73 7.56 -35.93
N LEU A 771 28.37 8.84 -35.75
CA LEU A 771 28.97 9.96 -36.48
C LEU A 771 30.51 10.00 -36.46
N PRO A 772 31.20 9.71 -35.32
CA PRO A 772 32.67 9.70 -35.28
C PRO A 772 33.36 8.71 -36.22
N ARG A 773 32.62 7.75 -36.79
CA ARG A 773 33.13 6.77 -37.76
C ARG A 773 32.82 7.12 -39.20
N MET A 774 31.65 7.72 -39.43
CA MET A 774 31.22 8.07 -40.78
C MET A 774 31.96 9.29 -41.31
N MET A 775 32.52 10.10 -40.41
CA MET A 775 33.02 11.42 -40.75
C MET A 775 34.35 11.67 -40.04
N ASP A 776 35.34 12.18 -40.78
CA ASP A 776 36.53 12.78 -40.19
C ASP A 776 36.30 14.30 -40.01
N PRO A 777 36.58 14.89 -38.84
CA PRO A 777 36.26 16.29 -38.53
C PRO A 777 36.94 17.35 -39.42
N GLY A 778 37.74 16.96 -40.41
CA GLY A 778 38.45 17.83 -41.36
C GLY A 778 37.93 17.85 -42.81
N GLN A 779 36.85 17.15 -43.17
CA GLN A 779 36.31 17.14 -44.54
C GLN A 779 35.10 18.09 -44.74
N ASN A 780 34.84 18.48 -46.00
CA ASN A 780 33.65 19.26 -46.37
C ASN A 780 32.47 18.31 -46.65
N PHE A 781 31.39 18.44 -45.87
CA PHE A 781 30.27 17.50 -45.85
C PHE A 781 28.97 18.03 -46.48
N SER A 782 29.03 19.18 -47.15
CA SER A 782 27.86 19.88 -47.69
C SER A 782 27.08 19.09 -48.76
N THR A 783 27.69 18.06 -49.35
CA THR A 783 27.08 17.18 -50.38
C THR A 783 26.71 15.79 -49.87
N THR A 784 26.93 15.50 -48.58
CA THR A 784 26.68 14.17 -48.00
C THR A 784 25.23 14.07 -47.56
N HIS A 785 24.44 13.21 -48.23
CA HIS A 785 23.05 12.92 -47.84
C HIS A 785 22.99 11.65 -46.99
N ILE A 786 22.93 11.80 -45.66
CA ILE A 786 22.78 10.67 -44.75
C ILE A 786 21.30 10.37 -44.54
N THR A 787 20.91 9.14 -44.82
CA THR A 787 19.56 8.57 -44.66
C THR A 787 19.41 7.80 -43.34
N ARG A 788 18.17 7.47 -42.97
CA ARG A 788 17.91 6.66 -41.78
C ARG A 788 18.50 5.26 -41.94
N VAL A 789 18.32 4.60 -43.09
CA VAL A 789 18.86 3.25 -43.36
C VAL A 789 20.37 3.20 -43.12
N GLU A 790 21.14 4.18 -43.61
CA GLU A 790 22.61 4.20 -43.44
C GLU A 790 23.04 4.30 -41.99
N LEU A 791 22.35 5.11 -41.18
CA LEU A 791 22.64 5.20 -39.76
C LEU A 791 22.46 3.84 -39.08
N TYR A 792 21.41 3.09 -39.43
CA TYR A 792 21.18 1.76 -38.88
C TYR A 792 22.17 0.72 -39.41
N ASP A 793 22.51 0.75 -40.70
CA ASP A 793 23.53 -0.12 -41.30
C ASP A 793 24.84 0.03 -40.51
N GLN A 794 25.31 1.26 -40.33
CA GLN A 794 26.54 1.58 -39.60
C GLN A 794 26.45 1.27 -38.10
N PHE A 795 25.29 1.52 -37.48
CA PHE A 795 25.07 1.21 -36.07
C PHE A 795 25.17 -0.29 -35.78
N ILE A 796 24.53 -1.14 -36.59
CA ILE A 796 24.53 -2.59 -36.39
C ILE A 796 25.93 -3.17 -36.58
N GLU A 797 26.64 -2.75 -37.63
CA GLU A 797 28.03 -3.15 -37.84
C GLU A 797 28.91 -2.75 -36.64
N HIS A 798 28.80 -1.50 -36.19
CA HIS A 798 29.55 -1.02 -35.02
C HIS A 798 29.21 -1.78 -33.73
N TRP A 799 27.93 -2.06 -33.50
CA TRP A 799 27.47 -2.79 -32.33
C TRP A 799 28.07 -4.20 -32.29
N LEU A 800 28.02 -4.92 -33.42
CA LEU A 800 28.56 -6.27 -33.55
C LEU A 800 30.09 -6.29 -33.40
N GLU A 801 30.80 -5.27 -33.89
CA GLU A 801 32.25 -5.14 -33.68
C GLU A 801 32.61 -4.96 -32.20
N ARG A 802 31.87 -4.12 -31.46
CA ARG A 802 32.04 -4.02 -30.01
C ARG A 802 31.69 -5.34 -29.33
N GLY A 803 30.63 -6.01 -29.77
CA GLY A 803 30.24 -7.34 -29.32
C GLY A 803 31.38 -8.35 -29.46
N LYS A 804 32.00 -8.42 -30.65
CA LYS A 804 33.17 -9.24 -30.94
C LYS A 804 34.33 -8.93 -29.98
N LYS A 805 34.65 -7.65 -29.79
CA LYS A 805 35.73 -7.22 -28.89
C LYS A 805 35.47 -7.66 -27.44
N ARG A 806 34.26 -7.41 -26.92
CA ARG A 806 33.84 -7.82 -25.56
C ARG A 806 33.92 -9.34 -25.36
N LEU A 807 33.51 -10.12 -26.36
CA LEU A 807 33.59 -11.58 -26.30
C LEU A 807 35.05 -12.08 -26.35
N GLY A 808 35.92 -11.41 -27.10
CA GLY A 808 37.36 -11.72 -27.16
C GLY A 808 38.08 -11.52 -25.82
N GLU A 809 37.66 -10.51 -25.05
CA GLU A 809 38.20 -10.15 -23.71
C GLU A 809 37.60 -10.99 -22.57
N LYS A 810 36.51 -11.73 -22.81
CA LYS A 810 35.80 -12.55 -21.82
C LYS A 810 36.50 -13.91 -21.62
N ASN A 811 36.50 -14.41 -20.38
CA ASN A 811 36.90 -15.79 -20.07
C ASN A 811 35.82 -16.76 -20.54
N LEU A 812 35.95 -17.24 -21.78
CA LEU A 812 35.05 -18.21 -22.40
C LEU A 812 35.45 -19.66 -22.03
N SER A 813 34.49 -20.59 -22.07
CA SER A 813 34.79 -22.04 -21.99
C SER A 813 35.64 -22.47 -23.20
N SER A 814 36.31 -23.63 -23.13
CA SER A 814 37.10 -24.14 -24.26
C SER A 814 36.26 -24.36 -25.52
N GLN A 815 35.03 -24.83 -25.37
CA GLN A 815 34.06 -25.03 -26.46
C GLN A 815 33.58 -23.70 -27.04
N ALA A 816 33.23 -22.73 -26.18
CA ALA A 816 32.85 -21.38 -26.61
C ALA A 816 34.02 -20.63 -27.27
N ARG A 817 35.26 -20.86 -26.83
CA ARG A 817 36.46 -20.26 -27.43
C ARG A 817 36.67 -20.77 -28.86
N ALA A 818 36.55 -22.08 -29.08
CA ALA A 818 36.65 -22.68 -30.41
C ALA A 818 35.54 -22.17 -31.34
N ALA A 819 34.30 -22.08 -30.86
CA ALA A 819 33.18 -21.51 -31.62
C ALA A 819 33.42 -20.02 -31.97
N PHE A 820 33.96 -19.23 -31.04
CA PHE A 820 34.29 -17.82 -31.28
C PHE A 820 35.40 -17.64 -32.33
N GLU A 821 36.42 -18.49 -32.31
CA GLU A 821 37.50 -18.50 -33.30
C GLU A 821 36.97 -18.91 -34.68
N ASN A 822 36.08 -19.91 -34.75
CA ASN A 822 35.41 -20.33 -35.98
C ASN A 822 34.61 -19.18 -36.61
N LEU A 823 33.70 -18.58 -35.83
CA LEU A 823 32.91 -17.43 -36.26
C LEU A 823 33.78 -16.23 -36.68
N THR A 824 34.94 -16.05 -36.04
CA THR A 824 35.87 -14.99 -36.41
C THR A 824 36.56 -15.26 -37.76
N GLY A 825 36.90 -16.53 -38.04
CA GLY A 825 37.48 -16.95 -39.32
C GLY A 825 36.51 -16.86 -40.49
N GLU A 826 35.22 -17.14 -40.26
CA GLU A 826 34.16 -17.08 -41.30
C GLU A 826 33.59 -15.67 -41.53
N GLY A 827 33.93 -14.70 -40.67
CA GLY A 827 33.39 -13.35 -40.73
C GLY A 827 32.33 -13.11 -39.66
N PHE A 828 32.78 -12.71 -38.46
CA PHE A 828 31.90 -12.57 -37.29
C PHE A 828 30.78 -11.54 -37.48
N ILE A 829 31.08 -10.43 -38.18
CA ILE A 829 30.10 -9.35 -38.39
C ILE A 829 29.02 -9.81 -39.37
N GLN A 830 29.41 -10.45 -40.48
CA GLN A 830 28.49 -11.01 -41.47
C GLN A 830 27.58 -12.07 -40.84
N ASN A 831 28.15 -13.00 -40.06
CA ASN A 831 27.37 -13.99 -39.30
C ASN A 831 26.43 -13.33 -38.28
N GLY A 832 26.86 -12.24 -37.62
CA GLY A 832 26.03 -11.46 -36.71
C GLY A 832 24.85 -10.77 -37.41
N VAL A 833 25.09 -10.15 -38.58
CA VAL A 833 24.03 -9.53 -39.40
C VAL A 833 23.06 -10.60 -39.90
N HIS A 834 23.57 -11.74 -40.37
CA HIS A 834 22.76 -12.87 -40.83
C HIS A 834 21.86 -13.43 -39.71
N PHE A 835 22.44 -13.62 -38.51
CA PHE A 835 21.68 -14.03 -37.32
C PHE A 835 20.58 -13.03 -36.96
N LEU A 836 20.91 -11.73 -36.91
CA LEU A 836 19.94 -10.67 -36.61
C LEU A 836 18.79 -10.65 -37.61
N LYS A 837 19.12 -10.72 -38.90
CA LYS A 837 18.17 -10.75 -40.01
C LYS A 837 17.20 -11.92 -39.89
N ASN A 838 17.71 -13.13 -39.71
CA ASN A 838 16.90 -14.34 -39.59
C ASN A 838 16.06 -14.36 -38.32
N LEU A 839 16.59 -13.84 -37.20
CA LEU A 839 15.84 -13.70 -35.95
C LEU A 839 14.67 -12.74 -36.12
N CYS A 840 14.89 -11.56 -36.72
CA CYS A 840 13.84 -10.57 -36.95
C CYS A 840 12.75 -11.11 -37.88
N ALA A 841 13.16 -11.77 -38.96
CA ALA A 841 12.28 -12.50 -39.86
C ALA A 841 11.41 -13.54 -39.13
N ALA A 842 12.03 -14.36 -38.28
CA ALA A 842 11.33 -15.42 -37.54
C ALA A 842 10.36 -14.85 -36.49
N ILE A 843 10.72 -13.77 -35.79
CA ILE A 843 9.82 -13.04 -34.87
C ILE A 843 8.61 -12.51 -35.65
N TYR A 844 8.83 -11.89 -36.81
CA TYR A 844 7.76 -11.33 -37.61
C TYR A 844 6.81 -12.41 -38.14
N ARG A 845 7.36 -13.50 -38.69
CA ARG A 845 6.60 -14.62 -39.25
C ARG A 845 5.80 -15.39 -38.20
N ASN A 846 6.40 -15.70 -37.05
CA ASN A 846 5.82 -16.66 -36.10
C ASN A 846 5.11 -15.98 -34.91
N GLN A 847 5.41 -14.71 -34.59
CA GLN A 847 4.78 -13.97 -33.48
C GLN A 847 4.08 -12.69 -33.96
N GLY A 848 3.92 -12.56 -35.28
CA GLY A 848 3.29 -11.39 -35.86
C GLY A 848 4.01 -10.08 -35.56
N GLY A 849 5.33 -10.16 -35.32
CA GLY A 849 6.13 -9.02 -34.94
C GLY A 849 5.86 -8.54 -33.52
N GLN A 850 5.57 -9.40 -32.54
CA GLN A 850 5.67 -8.98 -31.12
C GLN A 850 7.15 -8.86 -30.71
N PRO A 851 7.57 -7.79 -30.02
CA PRO A 851 9.00 -7.53 -29.79
C PRO A 851 9.64 -8.39 -28.69
N ILE A 852 8.85 -9.11 -27.90
CA ILE A 852 9.32 -9.89 -26.76
C ILE A 852 9.21 -11.39 -27.06
N VAL A 853 10.34 -12.06 -27.07
CA VAL A 853 10.43 -13.51 -27.25
C VAL A 853 10.65 -14.17 -25.89
N GLY A 854 9.64 -14.86 -25.36
CA GLY A 854 9.81 -15.76 -24.23
C GLY A 854 10.37 -17.10 -24.68
N TYR A 855 11.48 -17.54 -24.07
CA TYR A 855 12.10 -18.83 -24.36
C TYR A 855 12.30 -19.64 -23.07
N SER A 856 11.73 -20.84 -23.04
CA SER A 856 11.97 -21.86 -22.02
C SER A 856 12.31 -23.18 -22.68
N ARG A 857 13.45 -23.77 -22.30
CA ARG A 857 13.97 -25.01 -22.88
C ARG A 857 12.91 -26.12 -22.94
N TYR A 858 12.18 -26.32 -21.85
CA TYR A 858 11.20 -27.41 -21.74
C TYR A 858 9.92 -27.16 -22.54
N LYS A 859 9.57 -25.89 -22.80
CA LYS A 859 8.34 -25.53 -23.52
C LYS A 859 8.56 -25.32 -25.02
N ASP A 860 9.76 -24.91 -25.41
CA ASP A 860 10.07 -24.43 -26.74
C ASP A 860 11.03 -25.35 -27.51
N GLU A 861 11.28 -26.58 -27.04
CA GLU A 861 12.24 -27.52 -27.65
C GLU A 861 11.97 -27.75 -29.15
N GLU A 862 10.69 -27.91 -29.53
CA GLU A 862 10.23 -28.07 -30.92
C GLU A 862 9.85 -26.73 -31.60
N SER A 863 10.11 -25.60 -30.96
CA SER A 863 9.78 -24.27 -31.49
C SER A 863 10.91 -23.69 -32.36
N TRP A 864 10.55 -22.84 -33.32
CA TRP A 864 11.49 -22.00 -34.09
C TRP A 864 12.47 -21.24 -33.19
N LYS A 865 12.09 -20.94 -31.94
CA LYS A 865 12.91 -20.23 -30.97
C LYS A 865 14.20 -20.98 -30.63
N THR A 866 14.22 -22.31 -30.67
CA THR A 866 15.42 -23.10 -30.35
C THR A 866 16.56 -22.82 -31.33
N GLU A 867 16.25 -22.45 -32.57
CA GLU A 867 17.23 -22.05 -33.58
C GLU A 867 18.03 -20.80 -33.18
N PHE A 868 17.47 -19.91 -32.35
CA PHE A 868 18.11 -18.65 -31.97
C PHE A 868 18.48 -18.58 -30.48
N PHE A 869 17.70 -19.24 -29.63
CA PHE A 869 17.80 -19.20 -28.17
C PHE A 869 18.36 -20.49 -27.55
N GLY A 870 18.72 -21.47 -28.38
CA GLY A 870 19.35 -22.72 -27.96
C GLY A 870 20.74 -22.57 -27.32
N ARG A 871 21.28 -23.72 -26.87
CA ARG A 871 22.56 -23.85 -26.13
C ARG A 871 23.80 -24.03 -27.02
N GLU A 872 23.65 -24.07 -28.33
CA GLU A 872 24.82 -24.13 -29.21
C GLU A 872 25.68 -22.89 -29.00
N GLU A 873 26.99 -23.10 -28.82
CA GLU A 873 27.93 -22.04 -28.43
C GLU A 873 27.96 -20.89 -29.45
N GLU A 874 27.92 -21.20 -30.75
CA GLU A 874 27.88 -20.19 -31.83
C GLU A 874 26.65 -19.29 -31.72
N LYS A 875 25.46 -19.88 -31.55
CA LYS A 875 24.20 -19.13 -31.38
C LYS A 875 24.20 -18.30 -30.10
N GLN A 876 24.79 -18.83 -29.01
CA GLN A 876 24.91 -18.08 -27.78
C GLN A 876 25.84 -16.86 -27.94
N LEU A 877 26.99 -17.02 -28.59
CA LEU A 877 27.92 -15.93 -28.87
C LEU A 877 27.30 -14.86 -29.78
N LEU A 878 26.62 -15.26 -30.86
CA LEU A 878 25.93 -14.33 -31.76
C LEU A 878 24.79 -13.59 -31.05
N ARG A 879 24.03 -14.29 -30.20
CA ARG A 879 22.97 -13.69 -29.38
C ARG A 879 23.51 -12.69 -28.35
N GLU A 880 24.65 -12.98 -27.72
CA GLU A 880 25.34 -12.06 -26.79
C GLU A 880 25.95 -10.84 -27.50
N ALA A 881 26.34 -10.98 -28.78
CA ALA A 881 26.85 -9.88 -29.59
C ALA A 881 25.75 -8.97 -30.16
N CYS A 882 24.56 -9.51 -30.41
CA CYS A 882 23.42 -8.76 -30.95
C CYS A 882 22.86 -7.71 -29.97
N PRO A 883 22.13 -6.67 -30.46
CA PRO A 883 21.50 -5.63 -29.63
C PRO A 883 20.23 -6.14 -28.93
N LEU A 884 20.36 -7.20 -28.15
CA LEU A 884 19.30 -7.86 -27.38
C LEU A 884 19.49 -7.65 -25.87
N ILE A 885 18.39 -7.42 -25.17
CA ILE A 885 18.28 -7.39 -23.72
C ILE A 885 17.60 -8.68 -23.27
N ARG A 886 18.16 -9.31 -22.22
CA ARG A 886 17.57 -10.49 -21.58
C ARG A 886 17.08 -10.13 -20.17
N ASN A 887 15.79 -10.36 -19.92
CA ASN A 887 15.18 -10.29 -18.59
C ASN A 887 14.61 -11.68 -18.25
N GLY A 888 15.35 -12.45 -17.46
CA GLY A 888 14.96 -13.84 -17.14
C GLY A 888 14.92 -14.73 -18.38
N SER A 889 13.73 -15.22 -18.73
CA SER A 889 13.46 -16.04 -19.93
C SER A 889 12.99 -15.23 -21.14
N GLN A 890 12.85 -13.91 -21.01
CA GLN A 890 12.39 -13.03 -22.08
C GLN A 890 13.55 -12.30 -22.75
N TYR A 891 13.51 -12.23 -24.08
CA TYR A 891 14.46 -11.53 -24.92
C TYR A 891 13.75 -10.45 -25.73
N ARG A 892 14.37 -9.29 -25.88
CA ARG A 892 13.86 -8.19 -26.71
C ARG A 892 14.99 -7.34 -27.27
N PHE A 893 14.78 -6.69 -28.39
CA PHE A 893 15.73 -5.68 -28.89
C PHE A 893 15.81 -4.48 -27.94
N ILE A 894 16.97 -3.81 -27.91
CA ILE A 894 17.15 -2.58 -27.12
C ILE A 894 16.15 -1.48 -27.50
N HIS A 895 15.69 -1.49 -28.76
CA HIS A 895 14.61 -0.64 -29.27
C HIS A 895 13.87 -1.36 -30.41
N ARG A 896 12.56 -1.14 -30.51
CA ARG A 896 11.71 -1.81 -31.51
C ARG A 896 12.11 -1.50 -32.95
N SER A 897 12.59 -0.29 -33.24
CA SER A 897 13.03 0.04 -34.61
C SER A 897 14.15 -0.87 -35.15
N LEU A 898 14.91 -1.55 -34.28
CA LEU A 898 15.95 -2.49 -34.70
C LEU A 898 15.35 -3.81 -35.18
N LEU A 899 14.24 -4.24 -34.60
CA LEU A 899 13.45 -5.35 -35.12
C LEU A 899 12.86 -4.97 -36.48
N ASP A 900 12.25 -3.78 -36.58
CA ASP A 900 11.67 -3.29 -37.84
C ASP A 900 12.73 -3.18 -38.95
N TYR A 901 13.90 -2.63 -38.62
CA TYR A 901 15.07 -2.57 -39.51
C TYR A 901 15.58 -3.96 -39.90
N GLY A 902 15.68 -4.90 -38.96
CA GLY A 902 16.08 -6.27 -39.23
C GLY A 902 15.11 -7.02 -40.14
N VAL A 903 13.80 -6.72 -40.06
CA VAL A 903 12.80 -7.22 -41.01
C VAL A 903 13.00 -6.59 -42.40
N ALA A 904 13.28 -5.29 -42.47
CA ALA A 904 13.60 -4.64 -43.75
C ALA A 904 14.88 -5.22 -44.40
N LEU A 905 15.91 -5.52 -43.60
CA LEU A 905 17.10 -6.27 -44.02
C LEU A 905 16.76 -7.67 -44.52
N ALA A 906 15.84 -8.38 -43.85
CA ALA A 906 15.41 -9.71 -44.28
C ALA A 906 14.73 -9.68 -45.64
N ILE A 907 13.86 -8.69 -45.85
CA ILE A 907 13.17 -8.47 -47.13
C ILE A 907 14.17 -8.20 -48.24
N PHE A 908 15.14 -7.34 -47.97
CA PHE A 908 16.12 -6.97 -48.96
C PHE A 908 17.45 -6.64 -48.30
N ASP A 909 18.52 -7.41 -48.58
CA ASP A 909 19.88 -7.18 -48.08
C ASP A 909 20.83 -6.73 -49.22
N PRO A 910 21.35 -5.48 -49.21
CA PRO A 910 22.22 -5.00 -50.28
C PRO A 910 23.58 -5.73 -50.34
N GLN A 911 24.03 -6.37 -49.26
CA GLN A 911 25.33 -7.05 -49.23
C GLN A 911 25.28 -8.44 -49.91
N GLU A 912 24.17 -9.17 -49.82
CA GLU A 912 24.04 -10.52 -50.40
C GLU A 912 24.12 -10.58 -51.93
N LEU A 913 23.89 -9.45 -52.61
CA LEU A 913 23.92 -9.39 -54.08
C LEU A 913 25.26 -8.99 -54.67
N LYS A 914 26.15 -8.37 -53.89
CA LYS A 914 27.54 -8.15 -54.30
C LYS A 914 28.30 -9.48 -54.49
N GLU A 915 27.80 -10.57 -53.89
CA GLU A 915 28.39 -11.91 -53.97
C GLU A 915 27.82 -12.77 -55.11
N ARG A 916 26.68 -12.41 -55.71
CA ARG A 916 26.04 -13.17 -56.81
C ARG A 916 26.47 -12.64 -58.18
N LYS A 917 27.27 -13.42 -58.94
CA LYS A 917 27.70 -13.06 -60.30
C LYS A 917 26.49 -12.96 -61.27
N PRO A 918 26.42 -11.96 -62.17
CA PRO A 918 25.34 -11.87 -63.16
C PRO A 918 25.52 -12.92 -64.27
N LEU A 919 24.45 -13.64 -64.61
CA LEU A 919 24.38 -14.57 -65.75
C LEU A 919 23.66 -13.93 -66.96
N GLN A 920 24.02 -14.39 -68.17
CA GLN A 920 23.56 -13.87 -69.47
C GLN A 920 22.05 -14.05 -69.74
N PRO A 921 21.44 -13.17 -70.56
CA PRO A 921 19.99 -13.08 -70.69
C PRO A 921 19.41 -14.13 -71.67
N LEU A 922 18.33 -14.82 -71.26
CA LEU A 922 17.47 -15.61 -72.14
C LEU A 922 16.13 -14.90 -72.32
N ALA A 923 15.94 -14.32 -73.51
CA ALA A 923 14.71 -13.61 -73.89
C ALA A 923 13.53 -14.59 -74.01
N ARG A 924 12.53 -14.44 -73.13
CA ARG A 924 11.15 -14.86 -73.40
C ARG A 924 10.17 -13.80 -72.92
N GLN A 925 9.21 -13.51 -73.79
CA GLN A 925 8.15 -12.51 -73.69
C GLN A 925 7.50 -12.49 -72.29
N MET A 926 7.82 -11.49 -71.48
CA MET A 926 6.99 -11.03 -70.37
C MET A 926 6.50 -9.63 -70.70
N SER A 927 5.20 -9.36 -70.57
CA SER A 927 4.70 -7.99 -70.53
C SER A 927 5.25 -7.33 -69.27
N THR A 928 6.20 -6.41 -69.45
CA THR A 928 6.81 -5.63 -68.37
C THR A 928 5.89 -4.47 -68.00
N ILE A 929 5.69 -4.24 -66.70
CA ILE A 929 4.98 -3.05 -66.22
C ILE A 929 5.91 -1.86 -66.47
N SER A 930 5.55 -0.97 -67.41
CA SER A 930 6.29 0.26 -67.68
C SER A 930 6.00 1.30 -66.59
N VAL A 931 7.04 1.83 -65.95
CA VAL A 931 6.93 2.68 -64.75
C VAL A 931 8.01 3.77 -64.79
N MET A 932 7.63 5.02 -64.58
CA MET A 932 8.55 6.17 -64.62
C MET A 932 9.08 6.51 -63.20
N SER A 933 10.38 6.81 -63.08
CA SER A 933 11.02 7.37 -61.87
C SER A 933 10.88 8.91 -61.85
N SER A 934 10.96 9.51 -60.67
CA SER A 934 10.95 10.97 -60.47
C SER A 934 12.19 11.68 -61.04
N ASP A 935 13.31 10.95 -61.25
CA ASP A 935 14.64 11.56 -61.44
C ASP A 935 15.37 11.18 -62.74
N GLU A 936 14.72 10.60 -63.75
CA GLU A 936 15.41 10.25 -65.02
C GLU A 936 14.70 10.85 -66.25
N GLN A 937 15.42 11.74 -66.95
CA GLN A 937 15.03 12.33 -68.24
C GLN A 937 15.51 11.52 -69.46
N ASP A 938 16.13 10.35 -69.28
CA ASP A 938 16.58 9.52 -70.40
C ASP A 938 16.03 8.09 -70.30
N PRO A 939 15.56 7.50 -71.43
CA PRO A 939 15.10 6.12 -71.46
C PRO A 939 16.29 5.18 -71.28
N VAL A 940 16.41 4.56 -70.10
CA VAL A 940 17.37 3.49 -69.87
C VAL A 940 16.94 2.29 -70.73
N GLU A 941 17.81 1.83 -71.65
CA GLU A 941 17.64 0.56 -72.36
C GLU A 941 17.38 -0.56 -71.34
N GLU A 942 16.16 -1.11 -71.37
CA GLU A 942 15.74 -2.24 -70.54
C GLU A 942 16.62 -3.46 -70.87
N MET A 943 17.68 -3.71 -70.10
CA MET A 943 18.35 -5.02 -70.12
C MET A 943 17.50 -6.01 -69.32
N PRO A 944 16.96 -7.08 -69.94
CA PRO A 944 16.20 -8.09 -69.22
C PRO A 944 17.17 -8.98 -68.42
N ILE A 945 17.28 -8.76 -67.11
CA ILE A 945 17.99 -9.65 -66.21
C ILE A 945 17.03 -10.76 -65.78
N VAL A 946 17.28 -11.99 -66.25
CA VAL A 946 16.59 -13.18 -65.74
C VAL A 946 17.14 -13.47 -64.35
N ILE A 947 16.39 -13.10 -63.32
CA ILE A 947 16.67 -13.51 -61.94
C ILE A 947 16.33 -15.00 -61.86
N GLU A 948 17.32 -15.85 -61.56
CA GLU A 948 17.07 -17.24 -61.16
C GLU A 948 15.95 -17.25 -60.12
N GLN A 949 14.89 -18.02 -60.39
CA GLN A 949 13.76 -18.15 -59.49
C GLN A 949 14.30 -18.58 -58.12
N ALA A 950 14.37 -17.63 -57.18
CA ALA A 950 14.54 -17.95 -55.78
C ALA A 950 13.42 -18.95 -55.42
N PRO A 951 13.75 -20.06 -54.74
CA PRO A 951 12.81 -21.15 -54.54
C PRO A 951 11.49 -20.62 -54.01
N GLU A 952 10.42 -21.07 -54.67
CA GLU A 952 9.05 -20.69 -54.41
C GLU A 952 8.77 -20.73 -52.89
N PHE A 953 8.15 -19.67 -52.35
CA PHE A 953 7.71 -19.50 -50.95
C PHE A 953 8.72 -19.01 -49.88
N SER A 954 9.97 -18.66 -50.19
CA SER A 954 10.93 -18.18 -49.16
C SER A 954 11.03 -16.66 -48.99
N SER A 955 10.54 -15.84 -49.93
CA SER A 955 10.71 -14.38 -49.87
C SER A 955 9.95 -13.78 -48.68
N PRO A 956 10.63 -13.03 -47.77
CA PRO A 956 10.00 -12.37 -46.63
C PRO A 956 8.89 -11.39 -47.01
N LEU A 957 8.91 -10.90 -48.26
CA LEU A 957 7.87 -10.04 -48.82
C LEU A 957 6.48 -10.73 -48.89
N ALA A 958 6.45 -12.06 -48.99
CA ALA A 958 5.22 -12.85 -49.16
C ALA A 958 4.61 -13.36 -47.85
N TRP A 959 5.32 -13.25 -46.71
CA TRP A 959 4.92 -13.89 -45.45
C TRP A 959 3.67 -13.28 -44.83
N ARG A 960 3.60 -11.95 -44.77
CA ARG A 960 2.49 -11.20 -44.17
C ARG A 960 2.42 -9.82 -44.80
N SER A 961 1.22 -9.23 -44.83
CA SER A 961 1.06 -7.82 -45.17
C SER A 961 1.68 -6.96 -44.07
N PHE A 962 2.63 -6.10 -44.47
CA PHE A 962 3.22 -5.07 -43.61
C PHE A 962 2.87 -3.66 -44.11
N VAL A 963 1.79 -3.54 -44.88
CA VAL A 963 1.22 -2.25 -45.34
C VAL A 963 0.94 -1.30 -44.17
N ASN A 964 0.60 -1.86 -43.00
CA ASN A 964 0.36 -1.09 -41.77
C ASN A 964 1.61 -0.97 -40.86
N GLU A 965 2.81 -1.27 -41.37
CA GLU A 965 4.07 -1.18 -40.62
C GLU A 965 4.95 -0.03 -41.16
N PRO A 966 4.66 1.23 -40.76
CA PRO A 966 5.28 2.41 -41.37
C PRO A 966 6.79 2.46 -41.21
N SER A 967 7.33 1.98 -40.08
CA SER A 967 8.80 1.91 -39.87
C SER A 967 9.47 1.01 -40.90
N ILE A 968 8.89 -0.17 -41.18
CA ILE A 968 9.44 -1.13 -42.13
C ILE A 968 9.36 -0.55 -43.55
N LEU A 969 8.19 0.02 -43.89
CA LEU A 969 7.98 0.68 -45.18
C LEU A 969 8.96 1.82 -45.41
N GLN A 970 9.24 2.66 -44.40
CA GLN A 970 10.21 3.76 -44.49
C GLN A 970 11.62 3.25 -44.81
N PHE A 971 12.08 2.17 -44.17
CA PHE A 971 13.39 1.58 -44.49
C PHE A 971 13.44 1.01 -45.92
N LEU A 972 12.36 0.37 -46.37
CA LEU A 972 12.28 -0.20 -47.72
C LEU A 972 12.15 0.88 -48.80
N GLU A 973 11.44 1.97 -48.51
CA GLU A 973 11.31 3.16 -49.35
C GLU A 973 12.68 3.78 -49.64
N GLU A 974 13.45 4.09 -48.59
CA GLU A 974 14.82 4.60 -48.70
C GLU A 974 15.74 3.64 -49.47
N ARG A 975 15.51 2.32 -49.35
CA ARG A 975 16.26 1.30 -50.13
C ARG A 975 15.88 1.28 -51.60
N VAL A 976 14.59 1.43 -51.95
CA VAL A 976 14.14 1.53 -53.35
C VAL A 976 14.75 2.74 -54.04
N GLN A 977 14.83 3.87 -53.34
CA GLN A 977 15.43 5.10 -53.87
C GLN A 977 16.93 4.96 -54.16
N LYS A 978 17.63 4.07 -53.44
CA LYS A 978 19.08 3.85 -53.60
C LYS A 978 19.44 2.72 -54.56
N GLU A 979 18.61 1.69 -54.65
CA GLU A 979 18.94 0.43 -55.30
C GLU A 979 17.97 0.18 -56.47
N PRO A 980 18.34 0.57 -57.72
CA PRO A 980 17.45 0.47 -58.89
C PRO A 980 16.96 -0.95 -59.18
N TRP A 981 17.76 -1.96 -58.86
CA TRP A 981 17.37 -3.35 -59.06
C TRP A 981 16.30 -3.81 -58.05
N PHE A 982 16.27 -3.25 -56.83
CA PHE A 982 15.26 -3.60 -55.83
C PHE A 982 13.89 -3.14 -56.32
N LYS A 983 13.82 -1.96 -56.96
CA LYS A 983 12.63 -1.49 -57.68
C LYS A 983 12.15 -2.50 -58.73
N GLN A 984 13.05 -3.03 -59.57
CA GLN A 984 12.70 -4.04 -60.58
C GLN A 984 12.21 -5.34 -59.94
N HIS A 985 12.81 -5.76 -58.83
CA HIS A 985 12.41 -6.95 -58.09
C HIS A 985 10.97 -6.83 -57.54
N LEU A 986 10.61 -5.66 -57.00
CA LEU A 986 9.25 -5.38 -56.52
C LEU A 986 8.22 -5.38 -57.68
N LEU A 987 8.56 -4.79 -58.83
CA LEU A 987 7.70 -4.79 -60.01
C LEU A 987 7.41 -6.21 -60.52
N ASN A 988 8.39 -7.12 -60.44
CA ASN A 988 8.21 -8.52 -60.81
C ASN A 988 7.16 -9.21 -59.95
N TYR A 989 7.12 -8.97 -58.62
CA TYR A 989 6.07 -9.53 -57.76
C TYR A 989 4.67 -9.04 -58.14
N ILE A 990 4.53 -7.76 -58.50
CA ILE A 990 3.26 -7.21 -58.99
C ILE A 990 2.84 -7.92 -60.26
N ASN A 991 3.75 -8.13 -61.21
CA ASN A 991 3.44 -8.81 -62.46
C ASN A 991 3.06 -10.29 -62.25
N GLN A 992 3.76 -10.99 -61.36
CA GLN A 992 3.47 -12.39 -61.04
C GLN A 992 2.08 -12.58 -60.42
N SER A 993 1.56 -11.57 -59.71
CA SER A 993 0.21 -11.60 -59.11
C SER A 993 -0.92 -11.73 -60.13
N LYS A 994 -0.71 -11.26 -61.37
CA LYS A 994 -1.67 -11.39 -62.47
C LYS A 994 -2.00 -12.87 -62.74
N ASN A 995 -0.98 -13.72 -62.67
CA ASN A 995 -1.11 -15.13 -63.01
C ASN A 995 -1.49 -15.99 -61.80
N ASP A 996 -0.92 -15.73 -60.62
CA ASP A 996 -1.12 -16.59 -59.45
C ASP A 996 -1.50 -15.80 -58.18
N LYS A 997 -2.59 -16.24 -57.53
CA LYS A 997 -3.08 -15.68 -56.27
C LYS A 997 -2.09 -15.84 -55.11
N LYS A 998 -1.10 -16.74 -55.20
CA LYS A 998 -0.06 -16.92 -54.16
C LYS A 998 0.77 -15.65 -53.96
N TRP A 999 0.93 -14.83 -55.00
CA TRP A 999 1.74 -13.61 -54.96
C TRP A 999 1.00 -12.39 -54.42
N ARG A 1000 -0.30 -12.50 -54.13
CA ARG A 1000 -1.15 -11.42 -53.62
C ARG A 1000 -0.48 -10.58 -52.53
N ILE A 1001 0.02 -11.23 -51.48
CA ILE A 1001 0.60 -10.51 -50.32
C ILE A 1001 1.88 -9.78 -50.71
N ALA A 1002 2.77 -10.47 -51.43
CA ALA A 1002 4.01 -9.90 -51.94
C ALA A 1002 3.74 -8.71 -52.87
N ALA A 1003 2.75 -8.83 -53.76
CA ALA A 1003 2.38 -7.78 -54.69
C ALA A 1003 1.75 -6.57 -54.00
N SER A 1004 0.86 -6.77 -53.01
CA SER A 1004 0.30 -5.67 -52.21
C SER A 1004 1.39 -4.92 -51.45
N ASN A 1005 2.33 -5.65 -50.83
CA ASN A 1005 3.48 -5.05 -50.15
C ASN A 1005 4.39 -4.31 -51.15
N ALA A 1006 4.69 -4.94 -52.30
CA ALA A 1006 5.55 -4.38 -53.32
C ALA A 1006 5.01 -3.06 -53.90
N ILE A 1007 3.75 -3.04 -54.31
CA ILE A 1007 3.15 -1.83 -54.89
C ILE A 1007 3.06 -0.70 -53.85
N THR A 1008 2.78 -1.04 -52.58
CA THR A 1008 2.78 -0.07 -51.47
C THR A 1008 4.15 0.56 -51.28
N ILE A 1009 5.23 -0.25 -51.22
CA ILE A 1009 6.60 0.27 -51.09
C ILE A 1009 6.95 1.18 -52.27
N LEU A 1010 6.62 0.77 -53.50
CA LEU A 1010 6.93 1.54 -54.70
C LEU A 1010 6.19 2.89 -54.72
N VAL A 1011 4.89 2.91 -54.42
CA VAL A 1011 4.10 4.15 -54.32
C VAL A 1011 4.69 5.09 -53.29
N ARG A 1012 5.02 4.58 -52.10
CA ARG A 1012 5.65 5.38 -51.05
C ARG A 1012 7.01 5.94 -51.46
N ALA A 1013 7.79 5.17 -52.22
CA ALA A 1013 9.07 5.62 -52.77
C ALA A 1013 8.93 6.65 -53.90
N GLY A 1014 7.71 7.09 -54.24
CA GLY A 1014 7.44 8.10 -55.27
C GLY A 1014 7.43 7.53 -56.69
N VAL A 1015 7.38 6.20 -56.84
CA VAL A 1015 7.37 5.55 -58.15
C VAL A 1015 6.03 5.79 -58.85
N GLN A 1016 6.07 6.29 -60.08
CA GLN A 1016 4.87 6.70 -60.82
C GLN A 1016 4.38 5.59 -61.75
N PHE A 1017 3.11 5.21 -61.61
CA PHE A 1017 2.45 4.17 -62.42
C PHE A 1017 1.58 4.77 -63.53
N LYS A 1018 2.00 5.90 -64.10
CA LYS A 1018 1.30 6.55 -65.20
C LYS A 1018 1.34 5.69 -66.46
N ASN A 1019 0.21 5.54 -67.15
CA ASN A 1019 0.07 4.68 -68.33
C ASN A 1019 0.48 3.20 -68.10
N SER A 1020 0.57 2.75 -66.84
CA SER A 1020 1.02 1.39 -66.54
C SER A 1020 -0.08 0.35 -66.83
N ASP A 1021 0.32 -0.79 -67.39
CA ASP A 1021 -0.57 -1.95 -67.54
C ASP A 1021 -0.65 -2.75 -66.24
N LEU A 1022 -1.69 -2.46 -65.45
CA LEU A 1022 -2.01 -3.09 -64.18
C LEU A 1022 -3.23 -4.03 -64.29
N ARG A 1023 -3.55 -4.50 -65.51
CA ARG A 1023 -4.69 -5.40 -65.71
C ARG A 1023 -4.50 -6.71 -64.99
N GLY A 1024 -5.56 -7.16 -64.31
CA GLY A 1024 -5.61 -8.42 -63.58
C GLY A 1024 -4.67 -8.51 -62.37
N ILE A 1025 -4.00 -7.41 -61.95
CA ILE A 1025 -3.13 -7.47 -60.77
C ILE A 1025 -3.95 -7.85 -59.53
N ARG A 1026 -3.31 -8.52 -58.57
CA ARG A 1026 -3.96 -8.92 -57.32
C ARG A 1026 -3.25 -8.27 -56.15
N VAL A 1027 -3.73 -7.09 -55.76
CA VAL A 1027 -3.12 -6.26 -54.69
C VAL A 1027 -4.13 -5.81 -53.61
N PRO A 1028 -5.00 -6.70 -53.09
CA PRO A 1028 -5.92 -6.33 -52.03
C PRO A 1028 -5.18 -5.84 -50.78
N PHE A 1029 -5.80 -4.92 -50.04
CA PHE A 1029 -5.24 -4.24 -48.87
C PHE A 1029 -3.98 -3.40 -49.13
N ALA A 1030 -3.59 -3.14 -50.38
CA ALA A 1030 -2.47 -2.24 -50.67
C ALA A 1030 -2.80 -0.80 -50.28
N ASP A 1031 -1.79 -0.07 -49.81
CA ASP A 1031 -1.87 1.38 -49.62
C ASP A 1031 -1.30 2.05 -50.87
N LEU A 1032 -2.22 2.60 -51.68
CA LEU A 1032 -1.94 3.35 -52.90
C LEU A 1032 -2.26 4.84 -52.71
N SER A 1033 -2.41 5.29 -51.46
CA SER A 1033 -2.72 6.68 -51.14
C SER A 1033 -1.62 7.61 -51.69
N TYR A 1034 -2.04 8.77 -52.18
CA TYR A 1034 -1.18 9.77 -52.83
C TYR A 1034 -0.38 9.27 -54.06
N GLY A 1035 -0.64 8.05 -54.55
CA GLY A 1035 0.06 7.49 -55.70
C GLY A 1035 -0.37 8.11 -57.03
N MET A 1036 0.52 8.07 -58.02
CA MET A 1036 0.28 8.62 -59.36
C MET A 1036 -0.06 7.50 -60.36
N PHE A 1037 -1.33 7.40 -60.73
CA PHE A 1037 -1.90 6.35 -61.57
C PHE A 1037 -2.69 6.90 -62.77
N ASP A 1038 -2.37 8.12 -63.23
CA ASP A 1038 -3.04 8.70 -64.39
C ASP A 1038 -2.91 7.78 -65.61
N SER A 1039 -4.04 7.52 -66.28
CA SER A 1039 -4.17 6.64 -67.45
C SER A 1039 -3.76 5.18 -67.20
N ALA A 1040 -3.61 4.75 -65.93
CA ALA A 1040 -3.29 3.37 -65.59
C ALA A 1040 -4.45 2.41 -65.92
N GLN A 1041 -4.13 1.18 -66.32
CA GLN A 1041 -5.09 0.17 -66.75
C GLN A 1041 -5.29 -0.85 -65.63
N PHE A 1042 -6.37 -0.77 -64.85
CA PHE A 1042 -6.68 -1.62 -63.70
C PHE A 1042 -7.78 -2.66 -63.98
N GLN A 1043 -8.11 -2.91 -65.25
CA GLN A 1043 -9.22 -3.80 -65.58
C GLN A 1043 -9.01 -5.20 -64.99
N GLU A 1044 -10.09 -5.81 -64.48
CA GLU A 1044 -10.08 -7.13 -63.82
C GLU A 1044 -9.17 -7.24 -62.56
N ALA A 1045 -8.63 -6.13 -62.04
CA ALA A 1045 -7.74 -6.15 -60.88
C ALA A 1045 -8.49 -6.50 -59.58
N ASP A 1046 -7.83 -7.21 -58.66
CA ASP A 1046 -8.30 -7.37 -57.28
C ASP A 1046 -7.76 -6.23 -56.41
N LEU A 1047 -8.61 -5.23 -56.17
CA LEU A 1047 -8.36 -3.99 -55.44
C LEU A 1047 -9.20 -3.92 -54.15
N ARG A 1048 -9.63 -5.06 -53.60
CA ARG A 1048 -10.44 -5.08 -52.37
C ARG A 1048 -9.66 -4.48 -51.20
N HIS A 1049 -10.31 -3.63 -50.41
CA HIS A 1049 -9.72 -2.94 -49.26
C HIS A 1049 -8.49 -2.07 -49.59
N VAL A 1050 -8.27 -1.72 -50.85
CA VAL A 1050 -7.17 -0.82 -51.25
C VAL A 1050 -7.47 0.61 -50.81
N ASP A 1051 -6.44 1.30 -50.34
CA ASP A 1051 -6.51 2.73 -50.04
C ASP A 1051 -6.01 3.55 -51.23
N PHE A 1052 -6.89 4.37 -51.80
CA PHE A 1052 -6.65 5.31 -52.91
C PHE A 1052 -6.77 6.77 -52.44
N ARG A 1053 -6.78 7.05 -51.13
CA ARG A 1053 -6.94 8.43 -50.62
C ARG A 1053 -5.88 9.37 -51.20
N GLY A 1054 -6.33 10.43 -51.87
CA GLY A 1054 -5.44 11.40 -52.51
C GLY A 1054 -4.65 10.89 -53.73
N ALA A 1055 -4.94 9.68 -54.22
CA ALA A 1055 -4.31 9.13 -55.41
C ALA A 1055 -4.78 9.84 -56.70
N TRP A 1056 -3.90 9.96 -57.69
CA TRP A 1056 -4.21 10.57 -58.98
C TRP A 1056 -4.61 9.48 -59.97
N LEU A 1057 -5.90 9.40 -60.28
CA LEU A 1057 -6.50 8.35 -61.11
C LEU A 1057 -7.11 8.91 -62.41
N ARG A 1058 -6.62 10.05 -62.93
CA ARG A 1058 -7.26 10.68 -64.11
C ARG A 1058 -7.14 9.75 -65.30
N GLN A 1059 -8.27 9.45 -65.96
CA GLN A 1059 -8.33 8.50 -67.09
C GLN A 1059 -7.86 7.07 -66.76
N ALA A 1060 -7.74 6.69 -65.48
CA ALA A 1060 -7.49 5.31 -65.12
C ALA A 1060 -8.73 4.45 -65.45
N ASP A 1061 -8.52 3.25 -66.00
CA ASP A 1061 -9.61 2.32 -66.32
C ASP A 1061 -9.72 1.24 -65.25
N LEU A 1062 -10.80 1.30 -64.46
CA LEU A 1062 -11.12 0.39 -63.36
C LEU A 1062 -12.24 -0.62 -63.74
N SER A 1063 -12.54 -0.77 -65.03
CA SER A 1063 -13.62 -1.66 -65.51
C SER A 1063 -13.40 -3.10 -65.03
N ASP A 1064 -14.46 -3.72 -64.50
CA ASP A 1064 -14.42 -5.10 -63.97
C ASP A 1064 -13.45 -5.35 -62.79
N ALA A 1065 -12.89 -4.31 -62.17
CA ALA A 1065 -12.05 -4.45 -60.99
C ALA A 1065 -12.86 -4.77 -59.72
N GLN A 1066 -12.34 -5.63 -58.85
CA GLN A 1066 -12.93 -5.92 -57.54
C GLN A 1066 -12.54 -4.83 -56.54
N MET A 1067 -13.47 -3.92 -56.22
CA MET A 1067 -13.19 -2.75 -55.35
C MET A 1067 -13.96 -2.77 -54.02
N THR A 1068 -14.37 -3.95 -53.53
CA THR A 1068 -15.07 -4.05 -52.24
C THR A 1068 -14.27 -3.39 -51.13
N SER A 1069 -14.88 -2.42 -50.44
CA SER A 1069 -14.27 -1.65 -49.34
C SER A 1069 -13.00 -0.86 -49.73
N ALA A 1070 -12.78 -0.55 -51.02
CA ALA A 1070 -11.74 0.38 -51.44
C ALA A 1070 -12.04 1.81 -50.93
N GLN A 1071 -11.00 2.53 -50.51
CA GLN A 1071 -11.13 3.86 -49.89
C GLN A 1071 -10.58 4.93 -50.82
N PHE A 1072 -11.43 5.78 -51.41
CA PHE A 1072 -10.98 6.88 -52.26
C PHE A 1072 -10.77 8.19 -51.49
N GLY A 1073 -11.30 8.31 -50.27
CA GLY A 1073 -11.28 9.55 -49.48
C GLY A 1073 -12.21 10.65 -49.98
N GLU A 1074 -12.66 10.53 -51.22
CA GLU A 1074 -13.68 11.36 -51.85
C GLU A 1074 -14.93 10.50 -52.09
N LEU A 1075 -16.11 11.14 -52.05
CA LEU A 1075 -17.36 10.46 -52.41
C LEU A 1075 -17.39 10.25 -53.94
N PRO A 1076 -17.86 9.10 -54.43
CA PRO A 1076 -17.91 8.82 -55.87
C PRO A 1076 -18.75 9.87 -56.59
N LEU A 1077 -18.21 10.44 -57.67
CA LEU A 1077 -18.98 11.28 -58.59
C LEU A 1077 -19.77 10.37 -59.54
N LEU A 1078 -21.05 10.19 -59.26
CA LEU A 1078 -21.96 9.45 -60.12
C LEU A 1078 -22.55 10.40 -61.18
N GLN A 1079 -22.05 10.32 -62.41
CA GLN A 1079 -22.62 11.06 -63.53
C GLN A 1079 -23.95 10.41 -63.93
N GLN A 1080 -25.02 11.20 -63.89
CA GLN A 1080 -26.38 10.76 -64.22
C GLN A 1080 -26.79 11.33 -65.58
N ASP A 1081 -27.73 10.67 -66.24
CA ASP A 1081 -28.25 11.06 -67.55
C ASP A 1081 -28.99 12.42 -67.52
N ASP A 1082 -29.35 12.92 -66.33
CA ASP A 1082 -30.05 14.20 -66.11
C ASP A 1082 -29.72 14.79 -64.73
N SER A 1083 -30.18 16.02 -64.46
CA SER A 1083 -29.95 16.75 -63.21
C SER A 1083 -30.51 16.00 -62.00
N VAL A 1084 -29.73 15.92 -60.91
CA VAL A 1084 -30.16 15.32 -59.64
C VAL A 1084 -30.95 16.35 -58.83
N ILE A 1085 -32.22 16.06 -58.58
CA ILE A 1085 -33.13 16.95 -57.82
C ILE A 1085 -33.12 16.62 -56.33
N MET A 1086 -32.97 15.34 -55.97
CA MET A 1086 -32.86 14.91 -54.57
C MET A 1086 -31.99 13.68 -54.40
N CYS A 1087 -31.43 13.51 -53.20
CA CYS A 1087 -30.76 12.28 -52.79
C CYS A 1087 -31.12 11.91 -51.36
N VAL A 1088 -31.22 10.60 -51.07
CA VAL A 1088 -31.43 10.07 -49.73
C VAL A 1088 -30.56 8.84 -49.51
N TYR A 1089 -29.98 8.73 -48.30
CA TYR A 1089 -29.22 7.57 -47.88
C TYR A 1089 -30.10 6.62 -47.06
N SER A 1090 -29.87 5.31 -47.17
CA SER A 1090 -30.47 4.34 -46.25
C SER A 1090 -29.96 4.54 -44.82
N PRO A 1091 -30.74 4.15 -43.78
CA PRO A 1091 -30.34 4.33 -42.38
C PRO A 1091 -29.02 3.67 -41.98
N ASP A 1092 -28.60 2.62 -42.69
CA ASP A 1092 -27.32 1.92 -42.51
C ASP A 1092 -26.17 2.53 -43.36
N GLY A 1093 -26.47 3.55 -44.19
CA GLY A 1093 -25.50 4.24 -45.04
C GLY A 1093 -25.01 3.41 -46.24
N THR A 1094 -25.63 2.28 -46.55
CA THR A 1094 -25.15 1.35 -47.58
C THR A 1094 -25.72 1.61 -48.98
N THR A 1095 -26.86 2.30 -49.08
CA THR A 1095 -27.52 2.61 -50.36
C THR A 1095 -27.90 4.09 -50.44
N ILE A 1096 -27.88 4.62 -51.66
CA ILE A 1096 -28.36 5.95 -52.00
C ILE A 1096 -29.44 5.84 -53.07
N ALA A 1097 -30.52 6.58 -52.93
CA ALA A 1097 -31.50 6.78 -54.00
C ALA A 1097 -31.40 8.24 -54.47
N ALA A 1098 -31.36 8.46 -55.78
CA ALA A 1098 -31.23 9.80 -56.37
C ALA A 1098 -32.37 10.06 -57.36
N GLY A 1099 -33.23 11.04 -57.08
CA GLY A 1099 -34.29 11.44 -58.00
C GLY A 1099 -33.73 12.36 -59.09
N LEU A 1100 -33.91 11.98 -60.35
CA LEU A 1100 -33.46 12.74 -61.53
C LEU A 1100 -34.59 13.57 -62.15
N ASP A 1101 -34.26 14.67 -62.83
CA ASP A 1101 -35.20 15.54 -63.57
C ASP A 1101 -36.00 14.81 -64.65
N ASN A 1102 -35.46 13.70 -65.16
CA ASN A 1102 -36.16 12.81 -66.10
C ASN A 1102 -37.12 11.81 -65.43
N TYR A 1103 -37.44 11.98 -64.14
CA TYR A 1103 -38.35 11.13 -63.36
C TYR A 1103 -37.86 9.68 -63.14
N LYS A 1104 -36.56 9.42 -63.26
CA LYS A 1104 -35.92 8.16 -62.84
C LYS A 1104 -35.38 8.27 -61.41
N ILE A 1105 -35.26 7.12 -60.74
CA ILE A 1105 -34.66 6.95 -59.40
C ILE A 1105 -33.47 5.99 -59.52
#